data_AF-A0A3C1D0L6-F1
#
_entry.id   AF-A0A3C1D0L6-F1
#
_cell.length_a   1.000
_cell.length_b   1.000
_cell.length_c   1.000
_cell.angle_alpha   90.00
_cell.angle_beta   90.00
_cell.angle_gamma   90.00
#
_symmetry.space_group_name_H-M   'P 1'
#
loop_
_entity.id
_entity.type
_entity.pdbx_description
1 polymer ?
#
loop_
_entity_poly.entity_id
_entity_poly.type
_entity_poly.pdbx_seq_one_letter_code
_entity_poly.pdbx_strand_id
1 'polypeptide(L)'
;MHMPSKIEKKQNAAKLRKKPRDFSYTQNRELSWLRFDNRVLDEAFDESVPLFERLKFVSIFESNLDEFLMVRVGGLSDLAELKKQPVDNKSNMTASEQVDAVMAELPGLLTRWESIFKSIEDKLDALGVHRARIDSLTPEEHTFVTRYFQAYVSPVISPLVIDPRHPFPNLRNGALYLACGLDGITDEESLLGLIEIPASMNRVVEIPSPTGTYSYILLEDVILACLDSCFGSYKPLDRALIRVTRNADIDPDGEGVEEEEDYRQHMKRILKKRLRLQPVVLAVSGSLEKPTLKTIRKALELSRRSVFTCDIPLNLGYVFGIEGKIPEHLRNELLFTPFRPQPNPTIDMTRSIRDQVLQHDKLLFYPYETMNPFLDLVHEAAYDPECISLRITLYRVAKQSRLCESLIDAAENGKEVTVLMELRARFDEQNNIEWAERLEEAGCTVIYGSEGFKCHSKICQLTYREGMALTRLTLLGTGNFNEKTAKLYSDFMLMTAHPGIGEDANLFFRNLSLGNLRGDYRFLGVAPVGLKPLIMRGLDREIQRALVGEPARVFFKLNSLTDREVIDKIAEASCAGVRVDMIIRGISCLKPGVPGKTENVHVRSIVGRFLEHARVYAFGVDSDMIYLSSADMMTRNTEHRVEIAFPVLDPTCRAQVHEYMGMQLRDNVKARSLTSDGTWIPVKRKEGEKPFNSQEALLERAYRNAEAVAKAEPTLASKPELEPQPAAPEVQKVQATVIEPESEPAPRPQPQTANPASEKGARREKPAGKTKTIERHRPGRVRMGLGLIGLGLKTLITGKTK
;
A
#
# COMPACT_ATOMS: atom_id res chain seq x y z
N MET A 1 -56.46 -15.55 17.25
CA MET A 1 -55.12 -15.76 16.67
C MET A 1 -54.92 -17.25 16.42
N HIS A 2 -54.86 -17.66 15.15
CA HIS A 2 -54.65 -19.07 14.79
C HIS A 2 -53.16 -19.41 14.93
N MET A 3 -52.81 -20.32 15.85
CA MET A 3 -51.44 -20.84 15.95
C MET A 3 -51.18 -21.78 14.77
N PRO A 4 -50.07 -21.61 14.02
CA PRO A 4 -49.80 -22.42 12.84
C PRO A 4 -49.57 -23.88 13.22
N SER A 5 -50.17 -24.78 12.45
CA SER A 5 -50.11 -26.23 12.67
C SER A 5 -48.67 -26.76 12.51
N LYS A 6 -48.39 -27.96 13.05
CA LYS A 6 -47.08 -28.63 12.86
C LYS A 6 -46.72 -28.83 11.37
N ILE A 7 -47.72 -28.92 10.50
CA ILE A 7 -47.55 -29.05 9.04
C ILE A 7 -47.13 -27.72 8.44
N GLU A 8 -47.76 -26.61 8.85
CA GLU A 8 -47.36 -25.25 8.43
C GLU A 8 -45.97 -24.88 8.94
N LYS A 9 -45.60 -25.29 10.17
CA LYS A 9 -44.22 -25.12 10.68
C LYS A 9 -43.21 -25.93 9.86
N LYS A 10 -43.55 -27.16 9.46
CA LYS A 10 -42.69 -27.98 8.58
C LYS A 10 -42.60 -27.43 7.16
N GLN A 11 -43.69 -26.91 6.60
CA GLN A 11 -43.71 -26.29 5.28
C GLN A 11 -42.98 -24.93 5.27
N ASN A 12 -43.10 -24.13 6.33
CA ASN A 12 -42.30 -22.92 6.51
C ASN A 12 -40.82 -23.25 6.73
N ALA A 13 -40.49 -24.28 7.52
CA ALA A 13 -39.12 -24.77 7.67
C ALA A 13 -38.54 -25.35 6.36
N ALA A 14 -39.38 -25.96 5.50
CA ALA A 14 -38.99 -26.43 4.18
C ALA A 14 -38.81 -25.28 3.17
N LYS A 15 -39.63 -24.21 3.25
CA LYS A 15 -39.43 -22.95 2.50
C LYS A 15 -38.19 -22.17 2.97
N LEU A 16 -37.79 -22.32 4.24
CA LEU A 16 -36.59 -21.75 4.85
C LEU A 16 -35.31 -22.58 4.62
N ARG A 17 -35.42 -23.80 4.08
CA ARG A 17 -34.25 -24.62 3.72
C ARG A 17 -33.58 -23.98 2.50
N LYS A 18 -32.51 -23.21 2.73
CA LYS A 18 -31.66 -22.68 1.64
C LYS A 18 -31.32 -23.82 0.69
N LYS A 19 -31.53 -23.62 -0.61
CA LYS A 19 -31.09 -24.57 -1.64
C LYS A 19 -29.60 -24.89 -1.41
N PRO A 20 -29.17 -26.15 -1.62
CA PRO A 20 -27.75 -26.49 -1.56
C PRO A 20 -26.95 -25.52 -2.44
N ARG A 21 -25.83 -25.02 -1.93
CA ARG A 21 -24.94 -24.14 -2.71
C ARG A 21 -24.30 -24.95 -3.83
N ASP A 22 -24.28 -24.36 -5.02
CA ASP A 22 -23.65 -24.95 -6.20
C ASP A 22 -22.20 -24.46 -6.30
N PHE A 23 -21.24 -25.37 -6.09
CA PHE A 23 -19.81 -25.05 -6.11
C PHE A 23 -19.16 -25.26 -7.49
N SER A 24 -19.91 -25.70 -8.50
CA SER A 24 -19.37 -26.06 -9.82
C SER A 24 -18.69 -24.89 -10.55
N TYR A 25 -19.15 -23.65 -10.32
CA TYR A 25 -18.62 -22.42 -10.91
C TYR A 25 -17.90 -21.53 -9.89
N THR A 26 -17.52 -22.07 -8.73
CA THR A 26 -16.73 -21.34 -7.74
C THR A 26 -15.41 -22.04 -7.40
N GLN A 27 -14.48 -21.29 -6.81
CA GLN A 27 -13.18 -21.80 -6.38
C GLN A 27 -12.77 -21.22 -5.03
N ASN A 28 -11.84 -21.90 -4.37
CA ASN A 28 -11.31 -21.48 -3.09
C ASN A 28 -10.59 -20.12 -3.20
N ARG A 29 -10.90 -19.23 -2.25
CA ARG A 29 -10.37 -17.87 -2.19
C ARG A 29 -8.84 -17.86 -2.03
N GLU A 30 -8.29 -18.79 -1.26
CA GLU A 30 -6.90 -18.74 -0.79
C GLU A 30 -5.98 -19.25 -1.89
N LEU A 31 -6.39 -20.32 -2.58
CA LEU A 31 -5.74 -20.79 -3.80
C LEU A 31 -5.81 -19.76 -4.94
N SER A 32 -6.95 -19.07 -5.07
CA SER A 32 -7.08 -17.97 -6.04
C SER A 32 -6.12 -16.80 -5.72
N TRP A 33 -5.86 -16.53 -4.44
CA TRP A 33 -4.86 -15.55 -4.01
C TRP A 33 -3.43 -16.00 -4.34
N LEU A 34 -3.06 -17.26 -4.06
CA LEU A 34 -1.74 -17.79 -4.44
C LEU A 34 -1.51 -17.71 -5.95
N ARG A 35 -2.55 -17.99 -6.75
CA ARG A 35 -2.50 -17.83 -8.22
C ARG A 35 -2.35 -16.38 -8.65
N PHE A 36 -2.86 -15.42 -7.88
CA PHE A 36 -2.60 -14.00 -8.13
C PHE A 36 -1.13 -13.67 -7.87
N ASP A 37 -0.59 -14.07 -6.72
CA ASP A 37 0.79 -13.75 -6.39
C ASP A 37 1.78 -14.45 -7.32
N ASN A 38 1.44 -15.66 -7.77
CA ASN A 38 2.18 -16.35 -8.83
C ASN A 38 2.19 -15.55 -10.16
N ARG A 39 1.15 -14.78 -10.48
CA ARG A 39 1.18 -13.85 -11.64
C ARG A 39 2.11 -12.67 -11.41
N VAL A 40 2.26 -12.20 -10.17
CA VAL A 40 3.26 -11.19 -9.81
C VAL A 40 4.66 -11.76 -10.03
N LEU A 41 4.89 -13.00 -9.60
CA LEU A 41 6.16 -13.68 -9.83
C LEU A 41 6.45 -13.88 -11.33
N ASP A 42 5.42 -14.12 -12.14
CA ASP A 42 5.61 -14.27 -13.59
C ASP A 42 6.16 -13.01 -14.26
N GLU A 43 5.94 -11.80 -13.72
CA GLU A 43 6.58 -10.58 -14.23
C GLU A 43 8.11 -10.62 -14.05
N ALA A 44 8.62 -11.38 -13.06
CA ALA A 44 10.05 -11.62 -12.92
C ALA A 44 10.60 -12.59 -13.98
N PHE A 45 9.75 -13.39 -14.64
CA PHE A 45 10.13 -14.27 -15.75
C PHE A 45 10.01 -13.58 -17.12
N ASP A 46 9.25 -12.49 -17.22
CA ASP A 46 9.04 -11.76 -18.46
C ASP A 46 10.28 -10.94 -18.85
N GLU A 47 10.92 -11.30 -19.97
CA GLU A 47 12.13 -10.63 -20.46
C GLU A 47 11.86 -9.24 -21.07
N SER A 48 10.59 -8.87 -21.29
CA SER A 48 10.23 -7.49 -21.65
C SER A 48 10.27 -6.53 -20.45
N VAL A 49 10.37 -7.06 -19.23
CA VAL A 49 10.56 -6.28 -18.00
C VAL A 49 12.07 -6.08 -17.76
N PRO A 50 12.55 -4.85 -17.53
CA PRO A 50 13.96 -4.59 -17.24
C PRO A 50 14.51 -5.43 -16.09
N LEU A 51 15.78 -5.79 -16.15
CA LEU A 51 16.32 -6.87 -15.30
C LEU A 51 16.19 -6.61 -13.80
N PHE A 52 16.45 -5.38 -13.34
CA PHE A 52 16.32 -5.04 -11.93
C PHE A 52 14.85 -4.86 -11.51
N GLU A 53 13.97 -4.46 -12.41
CA GLU A 53 12.52 -4.46 -12.18
C GLU A 53 12.00 -5.88 -11.93
N ARG A 54 12.55 -6.88 -12.63
CA ARG A 54 12.26 -8.30 -12.37
C ARG A 54 12.64 -8.69 -10.95
N LEU A 55 13.81 -8.24 -10.45
CA LEU A 55 14.21 -8.48 -9.05
C LEU A 55 13.24 -7.82 -8.05
N LYS A 56 12.75 -6.61 -8.36
CA LYS A 56 11.70 -5.96 -7.56
C LYS A 56 10.41 -6.80 -7.53
N PHE A 57 9.99 -7.40 -8.64
CA PHE A 57 8.84 -8.33 -8.64
C PHE A 57 9.07 -9.57 -7.77
N VAL A 58 10.29 -10.13 -7.74
CA VAL A 58 10.65 -11.22 -6.83
C VAL A 58 10.51 -10.80 -5.35
N SER A 59 10.92 -9.57 -5.02
CA SER A 59 10.73 -9.00 -3.67
C SER A 59 9.26 -8.71 -3.36
N ILE A 60 8.47 -8.21 -4.32
CA ILE A 60 7.04 -7.95 -4.14
C ILE A 60 6.29 -9.27 -3.87
N PHE A 61 6.62 -10.34 -4.61
CA PHE A 61 6.07 -11.68 -4.37
C PHE A 61 6.35 -12.15 -2.93
N GLU A 62 7.60 -12.06 -2.45
CA GLU A 62 7.95 -12.45 -1.07
C GLU A 62 7.17 -11.63 -0.04
N SER A 63 7.12 -10.30 -0.21
CA SER A 63 6.37 -9.43 0.70
C SER A 63 4.87 -9.73 0.72
N ASN A 64 4.28 -10.03 -0.44
CA ASN A 64 2.87 -10.40 -0.53
C ASN A 64 2.60 -11.74 0.16
N LEU A 65 3.46 -12.72 -0.09
CA LEU A 65 3.35 -14.06 0.50
C LEU A 65 3.47 -14.01 2.02
N ASP A 66 4.39 -13.21 2.56
CA ASP A 66 4.50 -12.98 4.00
C ASP A 66 3.21 -12.39 4.59
N GLU A 67 2.63 -11.35 3.98
CA GLU A 67 1.36 -10.79 4.45
C GLU A 67 0.24 -11.85 4.43
N PHE A 68 0.17 -12.65 3.37
CA PHE A 68 -0.81 -13.72 3.26
C PHE A 68 -0.64 -14.80 4.33
N LEU A 69 0.59 -15.24 4.59
CA LEU A 69 0.89 -16.21 5.64
C LEU A 69 0.54 -15.64 7.02
N MET A 70 0.97 -14.41 7.33
CA MET A 70 0.72 -13.76 8.61
C MET A 70 -0.78 -13.56 8.87
N VAL A 71 -1.53 -13.12 7.86
CA VAL A 71 -2.92 -12.69 8.05
C VAL A 71 -3.90 -13.81 7.73
N ARG A 72 -3.81 -14.40 6.54
CA ARG A 72 -4.81 -15.34 6.05
C ARG A 72 -4.58 -16.74 6.58
N VAL A 73 -3.35 -17.24 6.48
CA VAL A 73 -3.03 -18.56 7.04
C VAL A 73 -3.03 -18.50 8.57
N GLY A 74 -2.55 -17.40 9.17
CA GLY A 74 -2.70 -17.13 10.60
C GLY A 74 -4.15 -17.26 11.08
N GLY A 75 -5.06 -16.44 10.56
CA GLY A 75 -6.47 -16.50 10.98
C GLY A 75 -7.19 -17.82 10.65
N LEU A 76 -6.81 -18.51 9.56
CA LEU A 76 -7.33 -19.86 9.28
C LEU A 76 -6.78 -20.91 10.25
N SER A 77 -5.55 -20.75 10.74
CA SER A 77 -4.95 -21.66 11.72
C SER A 77 -5.67 -21.55 13.06
N ASP A 78 -6.00 -20.33 13.51
CA ASP A 78 -6.82 -20.12 14.71
C ASP A 78 -8.20 -20.81 14.57
N LEU A 79 -8.86 -20.66 13.40
CA LEU A 79 -10.14 -21.32 13.13
C LEU A 79 -10.04 -22.84 13.05
N ALA A 80 -8.87 -23.38 12.69
CA ALA A 80 -8.62 -24.82 12.60
C ALA A 80 -8.55 -25.48 13.99
N GLU A 81 -8.23 -24.73 15.05
CA GLU A 81 -8.24 -25.22 16.43
C GLU A 81 -9.66 -25.43 16.99
N LEU A 82 -10.68 -24.84 16.34
CA LEU A 82 -12.07 -24.97 16.78
C LEU A 82 -12.60 -26.40 16.59
N LYS A 83 -13.27 -26.95 17.62
CA LYS A 83 -13.95 -28.25 17.55
C LYS A 83 -14.99 -28.34 16.42
N LYS A 84 -15.61 -27.22 16.06
CA LYS A 84 -16.56 -27.09 14.95
C LYS A 84 -16.04 -26.03 13.99
N GLN A 85 -15.24 -26.46 13.04
CA GLN A 85 -14.64 -25.55 12.07
C GLN A 85 -15.69 -24.97 11.12
N PRO A 86 -15.62 -23.67 10.81
CA PRO A 86 -16.44 -23.10 9.75
C PRO A 86 -16.04 -23.67 8.39
N VAL A 87 -17.02 -23.83 7.50
CA VAL A 87 -16.79 -24.22 6.10
C VAL A 87 -16.90 -23.00 5.19
N ASP A 88 -15.95 -22.86 4.26
CA ASP A 88 -15.98 -21.80 3.26
C ASP A 88 -17.16 -21.98 2.30
N ASN A 89 -17.87 -20.89 2.02
CA ASN A 89 -19.07 -20.92 1.18
C ASN A 89 -18.79 -20.84 -0.33
N LYS A 90 -17.53 -20.89 -0.78
CA LYS A 90 -17.14 -20.93 -2.20
C LYS A 90 -16.45 -22.25 -2.57
N SER A 91 -15.82 -22.94 -1.63
CA SER A 91 -15.20 -24.25 -1.87
C SER A 91 -15.72 -25.40 -1.01
N ASN A 92 -16.56 -25.12 -0.01
CA ASN A 92 -17.04 -26.12 0.97
C ASN A 92 -15.92 -26.77 1.81
N MET A 93 -14.74 -26.14 1.86
CA MET A 93 -13.60 -26.62 2.64
C MET A 93 -13.65 -26.06 4.06
N THR A 94 -13.29 -26.87 5.04
CA THR A 94 -13.02 -26.47 6.42
C THR A 94 -11.77 -25.58 6.51
N ALA A 95 -11.54 -24.97 7.68
CA ALA A 95 -10.33 -24.17 7.90
C ALA A 95 -9.05 -25.01 7.75
N SER A 96 -9.01 -26.21 8.33
CA SER A 96 -7.87 -27.13 8.19
C SER A 96 -7.62 -27.51 6.72
N GLU A 97 -8.66 -27.91 5.98
CA GLU A 97 -8.50 -28.28 4.57
C GLU A 97 -7.97 -27.12 3.71
N GLN A 98 -8.33 -25.87 4.04
CA GLN A 98 -7.80 -24.70 3.35
C GLN A 98 -6.32 -24.45 3.66
N VAL A 99 -5.91 -24.56 4.93
CA VAL A 99 -4.50 -24.49 5.32
C VAL A 99 -3.71 -25.60 4.64
N ASP A 100 -4.24 -26.81 4.61
CA ASP A 100 -3.61 -27.97 3.97
C ASP A 100 -3.39 -27.75 2.48
N ALA A 101 -4.42 -27.23 1.78
CA ALA A 101 -4.33 -26.92 0.35
C ALA A 101 -3.32 -25.81 0.06
N VAL A 102 -3.27 -24.76 0.89
CA VAL A 102 -2.26 -23.70 0.76
C VAL A 102 -0.85 -24.26 0.95
N MET A 103 -0.62 -25.03 2.02
CA MET A 103 0.70 -25.59 2.33
C MET A 103 1.18 -26.57 1.25
N ALA A 104 0.27 -27.22 0.51
CA ALA A 104 0.60 -28.11 -0.59
C ALA A 104 1.10 -27.36 -1.86
N GLU A 105 0.66 -26.12 -2.09
CA GLU A 105 1.05 -25.32 -3.25
C GLU A 105 2.40 -24.60 -3.06
N LEU A 106 2.76 -24.29 -1.81
CA LEU A 106 3.96 -23.50 -1.49
C LEU A 106 5.27 -24.07 -2.03
N PRO A 107 5.58 -25.38 -1.92
CA PRO A 107 6.87 -25.91 -2.39
C PRO A 107 7.15 -25.60 -3.87
N GLY A 108 6.13 -25.71 -4.73
CA GLY A 108 6.25 -25.39 -6.15
C GLY A 108 6.50 -23.91 -6.41
N LEU A 109 5.80 -23.04 -5.66
CA LEU A 109 5.98 -21.59 -5.75
C LEU A 109 7.37 -21.15 -5.26
N LEU A 110 7.83 -21.69 -4.14
CA LEU A 110 9.15 -21.40 -3.57
C LEU A 110 10.28 -21.84 -4.51
N THR A 111 10.15 -23.02 -5.14
CA THR A 111 11.11 -23.49 -6.15
C THR A 111 11.22 -22.51 -7.33
N ARG A 112 10.07 -22.01 -7.82
CA ARG A 112 10.05 -21.01 -8.91
C ARG A 112 10.67 -19.70 -8.46
N TRP A 113 10.33 -19.24 -7.25
CA TRP A 113 10.85 -18.01 -6.65
C TRP A 113 12.38 -18.04 -6.51
N GLU A 114 12.94 -19.13 -6.01
CA GLU A 114 14.38 -19.32 -5.89
C GLU A 114 15.09 -19.38 -7.24
N SER A 115 14.51 -20.14 -8.19
CA SER A 115 15.11 -20.29 -9.52
C SER A 115 15.22 -18.95 -10.26
N ILE A 116 14.16 -18.12 -10.22
CA ILE A 116 14.19 -16.83 -10.91
C ILE A 116 15.06 -15.81 -10.20
N PHE A 117 15.08 -15.82 -8.86
CA PHE A 117 15.98 -14.97 -8.08
C PHE A 117 17.44 -15.22 -8.48
N LYS A 118 17.89 -16.48 -8.43
CA LYS A 118 19.26 -16.86 -8.80
C LYS A 118 19.59 -16.46 -10.23
N SER A 119 18.69 -16.74 -11.18
CA SER A 119 18.89 -16.34 -12.57
C SER A 119 19.02 -14.83 -12.78
N ILE A 120 18.31 -14.02 -11.99
CA ILE A 120 18.41 -12.56 -12.07
C ILE A 120 19.71 -12.07 -11.43
N GLU A 121 20.11 -12.61 -10.27
CA GLU A 121 21.38 -12.29 -9.64
C GLU A 121 22.56 -12.60 -10.58
N ASP A 122 22.60 -13.78 -11.20
CA ASP A 122 23.68 -14.15 -12.13
C ASP A 122 23.78 -13.17 -13.31
N LYS A 123 22.65 -12.66 -13.80
CA LYS A 123 22.61 -11.66 -14.89
C LYS A 123 23.04 -10.28 -14.41
N LEU A 124 22.67 -9.88 -13.19
CA LEU A 124 23.09 -8.61 -12.59
C LEU A 124 24.60 -8.60 -12.29
N ASP A 125 25.11 -9.72 -11.79
CA ASP A 125 26.54 -9.95 -11.57
C ASP A 125 27.34 -9.72 -12.87
N ALA A 126 26.87 -10.28 -13.98
CA ALA A 126 27.50 -10.11 -15.30
C ALA A 126 27.50 -8.66 -15.82
N LEU A 127 26.56 -7.82 -15.34
CA LEU A 127 26.46 -6.40 -15.67
C LEU A 127 27.19 -5.50 -14.65
N GLY A 128 27.84 -6.06 -13.63
CA GLY A 128 28.61 -5.31 -12.64
C GLY A 128 27.79 -4.82 -11.43
N VAL A 129 26.61 -5.40 -11.17
CA VAL A 129 25.85 -5.21 -9.93
C VAL A 129 25.94 -6.52 -9.14
N HIS A 130 26.86 -6.58 -8.18
CA HIS A 130 27.28 -7.82 -7.54
C HIS A 130 26.86 -7.94 -6.08
N ARG A 131 26.20 -9.05 -5.72
CA ARG A 131 26.05 -9.46 -4.32
C ARG A 131 27.11 -10.50 -3.96
N ALA A 132 28.08 -10.09 -3.14
CA ALA A 132 29.09 -11.01 -2.63
C ALA A 132 28.45 -12.11 -1.76
N ARG A 133 28.86 -13.35 -2.01
CA ARG A 133 28.44 -14.54 -1.25
C ARG A 133 29.62 -15.05 -0.43
N ILE A 134 29.34 -15.62 0.74
CA ILE A 134 30.35 -16.12 1.69
C ILE A 134 31.33 -17.07 1.00
N ASP A 135 30.81 -18.02 0.21
CA ASP A 135 31.61 -19.06 -0.45
C ASP A 135 32.41 -18.54 -1.66
N SER A 136 32.19 -17.28 -2.07
CA SER A 136 32.84 -16.67 -3.23
C SER A 136 33.55 -15.36 -2.90
N LEU A 137 33.83 -15.09 -1.62
CA LEU A 137 34.60 -13.91 -1.23
C LEU A 137 36.04 -14.00 -1.73
N THR A 138 36.51 -12.94 -2.39
CA THR A 138 37.93 -12.74 -2.70
C THR A 138 38.74 -12.50 -1.42
N PRO A 139 40.07 -12.68 -1.42
CA PRO A 139 40.92 -12.40 -0.26
C PRO A 139 40.75 -10.96 0.28
N GLU A 140 40.59 -9.99 -0.62
CA GLU A 140 40.37 -8.58 -0.31
C GLU A 140 39.00 -8.37 0.35
N GLU A 141 37.94 -8.94 -0.21
CA GLU A 141 36.59 -8.88 0.36
C GLU A 141 36.53 -9.58 1.72
N HIS A 142 37.15 -10.75 1.87
CA HIS A 142 37.22 -11.46 3.14
C HIS A 142 37.93 -10.61 4.21
N THR A 143 39.03 -9.94 3.85
CA THR A 143 39.73 -9.01 4.73
C THR A 143 38.85 -7.83 5.12
N PHE A 144 38.11 -7.25 4.17
CA PHE A 144 37.16 -6.18 4.43
C PHE A 144 36.04 -6.64 5.38
N VAL A 145 35.39 -7.77 5.09
CA VAL A 145 34.30 -8.36 5.88
C VAL A 145 34.75 -8.62 7.31
N THR A 146 35.93 -9.22 7.50
CA THR A 146 36.48 -9.50 8.84
C THR A 146 36.71 -8.22 9.64
N ARG A 147 37.31 -7.20 9.02
CA ARG A 147 37.56 -5.89 9.67
C ARG A 147 36.27 -5.17 10.00
N TYR A 148 35.32 -5.16 9.06
CA TYR A 148 34.02 -4.55 9.25
C TYR A 148 33.26 -5.22 10.40
N PHE A 149 33.28 -6.56 10.44
CA PHE A 149 32.70 -7.34 11.52
C PHE A 149 33.30 -6.96 12.88
N GLN A 150 34.63 -7.00 13.01
CA GLN A 150 35.30 -6.71 14.29
C GLN A 150 35.07 -5.27 14.77
N ALA A 151 35.13 -4.29 13.86
CA ALA A 151 35.05 -2.88 14.22
C ALA A 151 33.61 -2.40 14.47
N TYR A 152 32.63 -2.89 13.71
CA TYR A 152 31.28 -2.32 13.68
C TYR A 152 30.17 -3.30 14.11
N VAL A 153 30.30 -4.58 13.81
CA VAL A 153 29.20 -5.56 14.00
C VAL A 153 29.32 -6.32 15.32
N SER A 154 30.49 -6.87 15.61
CA SER A 154 30.79 -7.66 16.81
C SER A 154 30.44 -6.92 18.12
N PRO A 155 30.69 -5.60 18.28
CA PRO A 155 30.30 -4.87 19.49
C PRO A 155 28.79 -4.69 19.69
N VAL A 156 27.99 -4.90 18.64
CA VAL A 156 26.54 -4.63 18.64
C VAL A 156 25.72 -5.92 18.78
N ILE A 157 26.21 -7.04 18.23
CA ILE A 157 25.51 -8.32 18.31
C ILE A 157 25.61 -8.92 19.72
N SER A 158 24.60 -9.69 20.09
CA SER A 158 24.54 -10.40 21.38
C SER A 158 24.23 -11.88 21.15
N PRO A 159 25.26 -12.74 21.05
CA PRO A 159 25.09 -14.18 20.92
C PRO A 159 24.43 -14.79 22.16
N LEU A 160 23.49 -15.71 21.92
CA LEU A 160 22.75 -16.43 22.96
C LEU A 160 23.04 -17.92 22.87
N VAL A 161 23.37 -18.54 24.00
CA VAL A 161 23.46 -19.99 24.13
C VAL A 161 22.20 -20.47 24.83
N ILE A 162 21.48 -21.39 24.19
CA ILE A 162 20.23 -21.97 24.66
C ILE A 162 20.53 -23.34 25.26
N ASP A 163 20.15 -23.50 26.52
CA ASP A 163 20.39 -24.67 27.35
C ASP A 163 19.21 -24.85 28.34
N PRO A 164 19.16 -25.89 29.19
CA PRO A 164 18.07 -26.08 30.15
C PRO A 164 17.84 -24.93 31.16
N ARG A 165 18.86 -24.09 31.41
CA ARG A 165 18.81 -22.91 32.28
C ARG A 165 18.52 -21.62 31.51
N HIS A 166 18.84 -21.57 30.23
CA HIS A 166 18.59 -20.48 29.29
C HIS A 166 17.57 -20.90 28.22
N PRO A 167 16.25 -20.75 28.49
CA PRO A 167 15.23 -21.28 27.61
C PRO A 167 15.21 -20.57 26.26
N PHE A 168 14.67 -21.28 25.25
CA PHE A 168 14.51 -20.77 23.89
C PHE A 168 13.75 -19.43 23.88
N PRO A 169 14.30 -18.36 23.28
CA PRO A 169 13.71 -17.04 23.34
C PRO A 169 12.49 -16.91 22.42
N ASN A 170 11.63 -15.94 22.71
CA ASN A 170 10.54 -15.61 21.80
C ASN A 170 11.09 -14.84 20.58
N LEU A 171 11.28 -15.55 19.46
CA LEU A 171 11.76 -14.95 18.21
C LEU A 171 10.76 -13.91 17.67
N ARG A 172 11.25 -12.70 17.36
CA ARG A 172 10.43 -11.59 16.84
C ARG A 172 9.89 -11.93 15.46
N ASN A 173 8.65 -11.52 15.18
CA ASN A 173 8.02 -11.75 13.88
C ASN A 173 8.83 -11.09 12.75
N GLY A 174 9.16 -11.86 11.72
CA GLY A 174 9.86 -11.40 10.52
C GLY A 174 11.34 -11.06 10.72
N ALA A 175 11.85 -11.07 11.95
CA ALA A 175 13.26 -10.82 12.23
C ALA A 175 14.12 -12.02 11.79
N LEU A 176 15.35 -11.70 11.39
CA LEU A 176 16.35 -12.67 10.97
C LEU A 176 17.22 -13.08 12.16
N TYR A 177 17.46 -14.38 12.28
CA TYR A 177 18.36 -14.94 13.29
C TYR A 177 19.31 -15.91 12.64
N LEU A 178 20.58 -15.91 13.04
CA LEU A 178 21.48 -17.02 12.80
C LEU A 178 21.27 -18.07 13.89
N ALA A 179 21.21 -19.33 13.48
CA ALA A 179 21.09 -20.48 14.35
C ALA A 179 22.19 -21.49 14.04
N CYS A 180 22.71 -22.12 15.09
CA CYS A 180 23.69 -23.19 14.98
C CYS A 180 23.61 -24.15 16.18
N GLY A 181 23.82 -25.44 15.97
CA GLY A 181 24.20 -26.36 17.02
C GLY A 181 25.58 -25.98 17.56
N LEU A 182 25.76 -26.09 18.88
CA LEU A 182 27.02 -25.78 19.54
C LEU A 182 27.62 -27.05 20.17
N ASP A 183 28.92 -27.22 19.99
CA ASP A 183 29.72 -28.17 20.73
C ASP A 183 30.26 -27.49 22.00
N GLY A 184 29.98 -28.10 23.16
CA GLY A 184 30.34 -27.60 24.47
C GLY A 184 31.57 -28.30 25.06
N ILE A 185 32.13 -27.74 26.13
CA ILE A 185 33.19 -28.39 26.94
C ILE A 185 32.59 -29.46 27.88
N THR A 186 31.27 -29.41 28.09
CA THR A 186 30.50 -30.30 28.98
C THR A 186 29.67 -31.31 28.18
N ASP A 187 29.44 -32.51 28.73
CA ASP A 187 28.60 -33.60 28.15
C ASP A 187 27.09 -33.25 28.00
N GLU A 188 26.72 -31.97 27.95
CA GLU A 188 25.33 -31.56 27.72
C GLU A 188 24.96 -31.77 26.25
N GLU A 189 24.06 -32.72 26.00
CA GLU A 189 23.56 -32.99 24.65
C GLU A 189 22.70 -31.81 24.13
N SER A 190 23.04 -31.33 22.92
CA SER A 190 22.24 -30.42 22.08
C SER A 190 22.13 -28.94 22.53
N LEU A 191 23.28 -28.26 22.70
CA LEU A 191 23.32 -26.81 22.84
C LEU A 191 22.96 -26.09 21.52
N LEU A 192 22.21 -24.98 21.60
CA LEU A 192 21.82 -24.18 20.45
C LEU A 192 22.35 -22.74 20.61
N GLY A 193 23.04 -22.24 19.59
CA GLY A 193 23.45 -20.84 19.46
C GLY A 193 22.45 -20.04 18.63
N LEU A 194 22.15 -18.82 19.07
CA LEU A 194 21.31 -17.87 18.34
C LEU A 194 21.96 -16.48 18.31
N ILE A 195 21.93 -15.82 17.14
CA ILE A 195 22.33 -14.41 16.99
C ILE A 195 21.24 -13.68 16.22
N GLU A 196 20.65 -12.65 16.81
CA GLU A 196 19.70 -11.79 16.09
C GLU A 196 20.42 -10.79 15.19
N ILE A 197 19.95 -10.65 13.94
CA ILE A 197 20.46 -9.62 13.04
C ILE A 197 19.91 -8.25 13.50
N PRO A 198 20.78 -7.28 13.88
CA PRO A 198 20.34 -6.04 14.50
C PRO A 198 19.70 -5.08 13.49
N ALA A 199 18.42 -4.74 13.72
CA ALA A 199 17.67 -3.81 12.88
C ALA A 199 18.15 -2.34 12.96
N SER A 200 19.01 -2.00 13.92
CA SER A 200 19.63 -0.69 14.05
C SER A 200 20.76 -0.45 13.04
N MET A 201 21.22 -1.49 12.34
CA MET A 201 22.30 -1.42 11.36
C MET A 201 21.77 -1.50 9.94
N ASN A 202 22.51 -0.89 9.01
CA ASN A 202 22.23 -1.05 7.58
C ASN A 202 22.45 -2.51 7.20
N ARG A 203 21.39 -3.15 6.68
CA ARG A 203 21.43 -4.56 6.26
C ARG A 203 22.27 -4.76 5.00
N VAL A 204 22.36 -3.75 4.13
CA VAL A 204 23.23 -3.76 2.95
C VAL A 204 24.55 -3.09 3.33
N VAL A 205 25.64 -3.84 3.23
CA VAL A 205 27.01 -3.36 3.48
C VAL A 205 27.71 -3.22 2.13
N GLU A 206 28.05 -1.99 1.75
CA GLU A 206 28.81 -1.73 0.53
C GLU A 206 30.24 -2.24 0.69
N ILE A 207 30.73 -2.97 -0.31
CA ILE A 207 32.12 -3.44 -0.36
C ILE A 207 32.88 -2.68 -1.46
N PRO A 208 34.20 -2.44 -1.29
CA PRO A 208 35.00 -1.79 -2.31
C PRO A 208 34.85 -2.48 -3.66
N SER A 209 34.52 -1.71 -4.70
CA SER A 209 34.28 -2.22 -6.05
C SER A 209 34.97 -1.36 -7.11
N PRO A 210 35.33 -1.92 -8.27
CA PRO A 210 35.84 -1.16 -9.40
C PRO A 210 34.93 0.00 -9.83
N THR A 211 35.50 1.02 -10.47
CA THR A 211 34.72 2.14 -11.00
C THR A 211 33.70 1.63 -12.03
N GLY A 212 32.43 2.04 -11.86
CA GLY A 212 31.34 1.60 -12.73
C GLY A 212 30.68 0.29 -12.29
N THR A 213 31.14 -0.37 -11.25
CA THR A 213 30.40 -1.50 -10.65
C THR A 213 29.85 -1.13 -9.29
N TYR A 214 28.93 -1.94 -8.79
CA TYR A 214 28.39 -1.82 -7.45
C TYR A 214 28.41 -3.20 -6.80
N SER A 215 29.21 -3.35 -5.74
CA SER A 215 29.31 -4.60 -4.99
C SER A 215 28.84 -4.41 -3.54
N TYR A 216 28.07 -5.35 -3.03
CA TYR A 216 27.57 -5.33 -1.65
C TYR A 216 27.49 -6.73 -1.04
N ILE A 217 27.46 -6.80 0.28
CA ILE A 217 27.20 -8.02 1.06
C ILE A 217 26.07 -7.75 2.07
N LEU A 218 25.28 -8.77 2.40
CA LEU A 218 24.24 -8.63 3.42
C LEU A 218 24.83 -8.79 4.82
N LEU A 219 24.27 -8.08 5.80
CA LEU A 219 24.76 -8.09 7.18
C LEU A 219 24.71 -9.49 7.81
N GLU A 220 23.69 -10.27 7.49
CA GLU A 220 23.62 -11.67 7.89
C GLU A 220 24.78 -12.51 7.35
N ASP A 221 25.23 -12.26 6.12
CA ASP A 221 26.34 -12.98 5.49
C ASP A 221 27.69 -12.55 6.10
N VAL A 222 27.84 -11.28 6.49
CA VAL A 222 29.00 -10.79 7.25
C VAL A 222 29.13 -11.52 8.59
N ILE A 223 28.03 -11.68 9.32
CA ILE A 223 28.04 -12.37 10.62
C ILE A 223 28.26 -13.87 10.43
N LEU A 224 27.64 -14.50 9.42
CA LEU A 224 27.85 -15.91 9.08
C LEU A 224 29.31 -16.22 8.72
N ALA A 225 29.98 -15.33 7.97
CA ALA A 225 31.39 -15.48 7.63
C ALA A 225 32.30 -15.46 8.87
N CYS A 226 31.89 -14.77 9.94
CA CYS A 226 32.65 -14.64 11.19
C CYS A 226 32.06 -15.48 12.35
N LEU A 227 31.14 -16.41 12.07
CA LEU A 227 30.34 -17.10 13.09
C LEU A 227 31.18 -17.85 14.14
N ASP A 228 32.30 -18.43 13.72
CA ASP A 228 33.20 -19.19 14.58
C ASP A 228 33.83 -18.34 15.70
N SER A 229 33.83 -17.01 15.54
CA SER A 229 34.32 -16.06 16.57
C SER A 229 33.23 -15.54 17.52
N CYS A 230 31.95 -15.87 17.26
CA CYS A 230 30.83 -15.27 17.98
C CYS A 230 30.53 -15.91 19.34
N PHE A 231 30.82 -17.20 19.52
CA PHE A 231 30.35 -17.96 20.71
C PHE A 231 31.46 -18.28 21.73
N GLY A 232 32.57 -17.52 21.72
CA GLY A 232 33.64 -17.69 22.70
C GLY A 232 34.27 -19.09 22.63
N SER A 233 34.11 -19.90 23.68
CA SER A 233 34.66 -21.26 23.75
C SER A 233 33.80 -22.33 23.07
N TYR A 234 32.56 -22.02 22.70
CA TYR A 234 31.68 -22.97 22.03
C TYR A 234 31.97 -22.98 20.53
N LYS A 235 31.99 -24.17 19.93
CA LYS A 235 32.24 -24.32 18.50
C LYS A 235 30.92 -24.54 17.75
N PRO A 236 30.55 -23.70 16.77
CA PRO A 236 29.43 -23.96 15.88
C PRO A 236 29.64 -25.25 15.07
N LEU A 237 28.64 -26.13 15.06
CA LEU A 237 28.66 -27.41 14.33
C LEU A 237 27.98 -27.31 12.96
N ASP A 238 26.89 -26.56 12.90
CA ASP A 238 26.12 -26.27 11.70
C ASP A 238 25.80 -24.77 11.64
N ARG A 239 25.19 -24.28 10.55
CA ARG A 239 24.84 -22.86 10.43
C ARG A 239 23.69 -22.64 9.46
N ALA A 240 22.68 -21.90 9.92
CA ALA A 240 21.62 -21.41 9.05
C ALA A 240 21.10 -20.05 9.50
N LEU A 241 20.62 -19.28 8.54
CA LEU A 241 19.72 -18.17 8.78
C LEU A 241 18.31 -18.75 8.97
N ILE A 242 17.59 -18.27 9.98
CA ILE A 242 16.19 -18.62 10.23
C ILE A 242 15.35 -17.36 10.33
N ARG A 243 14.09 -17.48 9.90
CA ARG A 243 13.08 -16.42 9.98
C ARG A 243 11.74 -17.02 10.36
N VAL A 244 11.08 -16.45 11.36
CA VAL A 244 9.75 -16.88 11.79
C VAL A 244 8.71 -15.88 11.32
N THR A 245 7.69 -16.39 10.64
CA THR A 245 6.48 -15.63 10.29
C THR A 245 5.37 -16.03 11.24
N ARG A 246 4.82 -15.05 11.97
CA ARG A 246 3.79 -15.21 13.00
C ARG A 246 2.45 -14.68 12.54
N ASN A 247 1.38 -15.16 13.15
CA ASN A 247 0.04 -14.65 12.93
C ASN A 247 0.02 -13.13 13.23
N ALA A 248 -0.71 -12.37 12.42
CA ALA A 248 -0.91 -10.94 12.61
C ALA A 248 -2.40 -10.55 12.63
N ASP A 249 -3.30 -11.53 12.49
CA ASP A 249 -4.74 -11.33 12.52
C ASP A 249 -5.20 -11.24 13.99
N ILE A 250 -5.28 -10.01 14.48
CA ILE A 250 -5.97 -9.69 15.73
C ILE A 250 -7.25 -8.94 15.37
N ASP A 251 -8.37 -9.36 15.95
CA ASP A 251 -9.60 -8.58 15.96
C ASP A 251 -9.57 -7.58 17.15
N PRO A 252 -9.39 -6.27 16.89
CA PRO A 252 -9.36 -5.26 17.94
C PRO A 252 -10.66 -5.15 18.73
N ASP A 253 -11.78 -5.48 18.10
CA ASP A 253 -13.13 -5.25 18.64
C ASP A 253 -13.54 -6.42 19.57
N GLY A 254 -12.96 -7.62 19.38
CA GLY A 254 -13.22 -8.80 20.20
C GLY A 254 -12.57 -8.78 21.59
N GLU A 255 -11.57 -7.91 21.84
CA GLU A 255 -10.91 -7.82 23.15
C GLU A 255 -11.64 -6.89 24.15
N GLY A 256 -12.69 -6.17 23.70
CA GLY A 256 -13.38 -5.15 24.49
C GLY A 256 -12.53 -3.90 24.70
N VAL A 257 -13.14 -2.73 24.65
CA VAL A 257 -12.50 -1.48 25.10
C VAL A 257 -12.84 -1.34 26.58
N GLU A 258 -11.83 -1.24 27.45
CA GLU A 258 -12.05 -0.95 28.88
C GLU A 258 -12.80 0.40 28.99
N GLU A 259 -13.81 0.51 29.86
CA GLU A 259 -14.75 1.65 29.91
C GLU A 259 -14.07 3.03 30.08
N GLU A 260 -12.80 3.07 30.53
CA GLU A 260 -12.00 4.27 30.75
C GLU A 260 -10.84 4.46 29.74
N GLU A 261 -10.67 3.56 28.76
CA GLU A 261 -9.54 3.59 27.82
C GLU A 261 -9.87 4.36 26.52
N ASP A 262 -9.05 5.36 26.19
CA ASP A 262 -9.08 6.01 24.87
C ASP A 262 -8.79 4.94 23.79
N TYR A 263 -9.62 4.91 22.74
CA TYR A 263 -9.46 3.99 21.60
C TYR A 263 -8.04 3.99 21.00
N ARG A 264 -7.33 5.12 21.03
CA ARG A 264 -5.91 5.19 20.63
C ARG A 264 -5.00 4.37 21.55
N GLN A 265 -5.22 4.42 22.86
CA GLN A 265 -4.44 3.66 23.84
C GLN A 265 -4.70 2.16 23.69
N HIS A 266 -5.96 1.78 23.48
CA HIS A 266 -6.37 0.41 23.16
C HIS A 266 -5.62 -0.11 21.92
N MET A 267 -5.56 0.69 20.85
CA MET A 267 -4.85 0.30 19.63
C MET A 267 -3.34 0.14 19.85
N LYS A 268 -2.68 1.03 20.61
CA LYS A 268 -1.26 0.88 20.97
C LYS A 268 -0.99 -0.42 21.75
N ARG A 269 -1.93 -0.85 22.60
CA ARG A 269 -1.86 -2.10 23.38
C ARG A 269 -1.95 -3.33 22.46
N ILE A 270 -2.91 -3.34 21.53
CA ILE A 270 -3.11 -4.42 20.55
C ILE A 270 -1.89 -4.57 19.62
N LEU A 271 -1.31 -3.47 19.15
CA LEU A 271 -0.11 -3.50 18.30
C LEU A 271 1.06 -4.21 18.98
N LYS A 272 1.23 -4.06 20.29
CA LYS A 272 2.27 -4.79 21.06
C LYS A 272 1.98 -6.28 21.17
N LYS A 273 0.71 -6.69 21.31
CA LYS A 273 0.30 -8.11 21.33
C LYS A 273 0.58 -8.80 19.99
N ARG A 274 0.37 -8.11 18.86
CA ARG A 274 0.60 -8.64 17.50
C ARG A 274 2.00 -9.22 17.31
N LEU A 275 3.01 -8.64 17.95
CA LEU A 275 4.41 -9.10 17.86
C LEU A 275 4.65 -10.49 18.50
N ARG A 276 3.69 -11.02 19.26
CA ARG A 276 3.85 -12.24 20.07
C ARG A 276 2.84 -13.35 19.74
N LEU A 277 2.07 -13.20 18.66
CA LEU A 277 1.12 -14.22 18.24
C LEU A 277 1.81 -15.52 17.78
N GLN A 278 1.00 -16.56 17.60
CA GLN A 278 1.48 -17.90 17.27
C GLN A 278 2.33 -17.92 15.98
N PRO A 279 3.45 -18.68 15.95
CA PRO A 279 4.19 -18.97 14.72
C PRO A 279 3.31 -19.67 13.69
N VAL A 280 3.46 -19.30 12.41
CA VAL A 280 2.76 -19.93 11.28
C VAL A 280 3.76 -20.70 10.41
N VAL A 281 4.93 -20.10 10.16
CA VAL A 281 5.97 -20.64 9.27
C VAL A 281 7.37 -20.36 9.84
N LEU A 282 8.28 -21.31 9.65
CA LEU A 282 9.71 -21.16 9.84
C LEU A 282 10.42 -21.31 8.48
N ALA A 283 11.05 -20.25 8.00
CA ALA A 283 11.94 -20.31 6.85
C ALA A 283 13.38 -20.49 7.31
N VAL A 284 14.15 -21.31 6.58
CA VAL A 284 15.54 -21.67 6.90
C VAL A 284 16.39 -21.53 5.64
N SER A 285 17.51 -20.81 5.70
CA SER A 285 18.49 -20.75 4.62
C SER A 285 19.86 -21.19 5.12
N GLY A 286 20.50 -22.10 4.38
CA GLY A 286 21.63 -22.89 4.87
C GLY A 286 21.18 -24.24 5.42
N SER A 287 22.02 -24.87 6.25
CA SER A 287 21.79 -26.24 6.71
C SER A 287 21.96 -26.36 8.22
N LEU A 288 20.95 -26.94 8.87
CA LEU A 288 20.97 -27.32 10.28
C LEU A 288 20.88 -28.84 10.36
N GLU A 289 21.60 -29.43 11.31
CA GLU A 289 21.43 -30.83 11.61
C GLU A 289 20.00 -31.11 12.11
N LYS A 290 19.53 -32.34 11.85
CA LYS A 290 18.16 -32.76 12.22
C LYS A 290 17.82 -32.52 13.70
N PRO A 291 18.73 -32.73 14.68
CA PRO A 291 18.46 -32.42 16.08
C PRO A 291 18.22 -30.91 16.30
N THR A 292 19.12 -30.06 15.80
CA THR A 292 19.06 -28.60 15.89
C THR A 292 17.74 -28.06 15.34
N LEU A 293 17.40 -28.44 14.10
CA LEU A 293 16.15 -28.01 13.46
C LEU A 293 14.90 -28.53 14.21
N LYS A 294 14.96 -29.76 14.73
CA LYS A 294 13.86 -30.36 15.50
C LYS A 294 13.64 -29.60 16.81
N THR A 295 14.70 -29.14 17.47
CA THR A 295 14.63 -28.33 18.70
C THR A 295 13.96 -26.99 18.41
N ILE A 296 14.42 -26.25 17.41
CA ILE A 296 13.83 -24.95 17.00
C ILE A 296 12.35 -25.12 16.63
N ARG A 297 12.04 -26.09 15.76
CA ARG A 297 10.65 -26.36 15.33
C ARG A 297 9.72 -26.70 16.49
N LYS A 298 10.20 -27.52 17.44
CA LYS A 298 9.41 -27.89 18.64
C LYS A 298 9.18 -26.69 19.55
N ALA A 299 10.19 -25.86 19.76
CA ALA A 299 10.09 -24.65 20.57
C ALA A 299 9.09 -23.63 19.97
N LEU A 300 8.95 -23.63 18.65
CA LEU A 300 7.95 -22.82 17.92
C LEU A 300 6.59 -23.51 17.76
N GLU A 301 6.43 -24.74 18.27
CA GLU A 301 5.19 -25.55 18.16
C GLU A 301 4.73 -25.78 16.71
N LEU A 302 5.65 -25.73 15.75
CA LEU A 302 5.33 -25.83 14.32
C LEU A 302 5.28 -27.28 13.83
N SER A 303 4.38 -27.54 12.89
CA SER A 303 4.36 -28.79 12.13
C SER A 303 5.54 -28.88 11.16
N ARG A 304 5.90 -30.09 10.68
CA ARG A 304 7.01 -30.25 9.71
C ARG A 304 6.77 -29.53 8.39
N ARG A 305 5.52 -29.51 7.92
CA ARG A 305 5.11 -28.83 6.67
C ARG A 305 5.15 -27.30 6.75
N SER A 306 5.22 -26.75 7.96
CA SER A 306 5.36 -25.31 8.21
C SER A 306 6.82 -24.86 8.23
N VAL A 307 7.76 -25.75 7.87
CA VAL A 307 9.18 -25.45 7.78
C VAL A 307 9.56 -25.46 6.30
N PHE A 308 10.07 -24.33 5.79
CA PHE A 308 10.55 -24.19 4.43
C PHE A 308 12.06 -23.98 4.43
N THR A 309 12.74 -24.62 3.49
CA THR A 309 14.17 -24.44 3.27
C THR A 309 14.35 -23.69 1.96
N CYS A 310 15.15 -22.62 2.00
CA CYS A 310 15.38 -21.75 0.86
C CYS A 310 16.86 -21.47 0.67
N ASP A 311 17.32 -21.51 -0.58
CA ASP A 311 18.73 -21.27 -0.93
C ASP A 311 18.95 -19.86 -1.51
N ILE A 312 18.24 -18.87 -0.94
CA ILE A 312 18.29 -17.43 -1.25
C ILE A 312 18.04 -16.64 0.04
N PRO A 313 18.31 -15.32 0.09
CA PRO A 313 18.06 -14.51 1.29
C PRO A 313 16.60 -14.59 1.76
N LEU A 314 16.39 -14.84 3.06
CA LEU A 314 15.05 -15.06 3.64
C LEU A 314 14.16 -13.82 3.72
N ASN A 315 14.68 -12.65 3.37
CA ASN A 315 13.91 -11.42 3.26
C ASN A 315 14.48 -10.53 2.16
N LEU A 316 13.68 -10.15 1.17
CA LEU A 316 14.14 -9.40 0.00
C LEU A 316 13.87 -7.89 0.10
N GLY A 317 13.40 -7.40 1.25
CA GLY A 317 13.08 -5.98 1.45
C GLY A 317 14.26 -5.02 1.22
N TYR A 318 15.50 -5.52 1.18
CA TYR A 318 16.69 -4.72 0.87
C TYR A 318 16.76 -4.30 -0.61
N VAL A 319 16.10 -5.01 -1.52
CA VAL A 319 16.17 -4.80 -2.98
C VAL A 319 15.81 -3.36 -3.37
N PHE A 320 14.78 -2.78 -2.78
CA PHE A 320 14.41 -1.39 -3.08
C PHE A 320 15.47 -0.38 -2.63
N GLY A 321 16.24 -0.70 -1.58
CA GLY A 321 17.31 0.15 -1.06
C GLY A 321 18.54 0.23 -1.96
N ILE A 322 18.77 -0.76 -2.82
CA ILE A 322 19.92 -0.80 -3.73
C ILE A 322 19.65 -0.12 -5.09
N GLU A 323 18.39 0.19 -5.42
CA GLU A 323 18.03 0.85 -6.69
C GLU A 323 18.79 2.17 -6.91
N GLY A 324 18.95 2.96 -5.85
CA GLY A 324 19.66 4.24 -5.89
C GLY A 324 21.19 4.10 -5.98
N LYS A 325 21.72 2.89 -5.87
CA LYS A 325 23.16 2.57 -5.93
C LYS A 325 23.59 1.95 -7.26
N ILE A 326 22.63 1.62 -8.13
CA ILE A 326 22.90 1.13 -9.47
C ILE A 326 23.71 2.19 -10.26
N PRO A 327 24.85 1.81 -10.87
CA PRO A 327 25.65 2.70 -11.69
C PRO A 327 24.84 3.40 -12.79
N GLU A 328 25.07 4.69 -13.00
CA GLU A 328 24.25 5.53 -13.90
C GLU A 328 24.13 4.97 -15.32
N HIS A 329 25.23 4.46 -15.88
CA HIS A 329 25.27 3.90 -17.23
C HIS A 329 24.43 2.62 -17.41
N LEU A 330 24.08 1.93 -16.32
CA LEU A 330 23.25 0.71 -16.35
C LEU A 330 21.77 1.00 -16.13
N ARG A 331 21.39 2.20 -15.66
CA ARG A 331 20.01 2.48 -15.23
C ARG A 331 18.99 2.28 -16.35
N ASN A 332 19.31 2.67 -17.58
CA ASN A 332 18.40 2.54 -18.73
C ASN A 332 18.15 1.07 -19.15
N GLU A 333 19.11 0.18 -18.88
CA GLU A 333 18.99 -1.25 -19.18
C GLU A 333 18.29 -2.01 -18.03
N LEU A 334 18.57 -1.61 -16.79
CA LEU A 334 18.13 -2.33 -15.60
C LEU A 334 16.76 -1.87 -15.08
N LEU A 335 16.35 -0.63 -15.32
CA LEU A 335 15.15 -0.03 -14.73
C LEU A 335 14.13 0.39 -15.80
N PHE A 336 12.87 0.52 -15.40
CA PHE A 336 11.90 1.19 -16.26
C PHE A 336 12.34 2.63 -16.51
N THR A 337 12.07 3.14 -17.72
CA THR A 337 12.24 4.56 -18.01
C THR A 337 11.50 5.38 -16.96
N PRO A 338 12.19 6.25 -16.20
CA PRO A 338 11.54 7.07 -15.19
C PRO A 338 10.42 7.89 -15.82
N PHE A 339 9.29 7.99 -15.13
CA PHE A 339 8.18 8.84 -15.57
C PHE A 339 7.83 9.85 -14.50
N ARG A 340 7.30 10.99 -14.94
CA ARG A 340 6.68 11.99 -14.07
C ARG A 340 5.18 12.02 -14.35
N PRO A 341 4.31 11.99 -13.33
CA PRO A 341 2.89 12.22 -13.54
C PRO A 341 2.65 13.57 -14.24
N GLN A 342 1.77 13.58 -15.24
CA GLN A 342 1.52 14.74 -16.09
C GLN A 342 0.40 15.63 -15.54
N PRO A 343 0.37 16.93 -15.86
CA PRO A 343 -0.79 17.77 -15.56
C PRO A 343 -2.03 17.27 -16.32
N ASN A 344 -3.20 17.37 -15.71
CA ASN A 344 -4.45 17.05 -16.39
C ASN A 344 -4.79 18.19 -17.37
N PRO A 345 -5.02 17.89 -18.67
CA PRO A 345 -5.20 18.92 -19.70
C PRO A 345 -6.49 19.74 -19.55
N THR A 346 -7.44 19.27 -18.73
CA THR A 346 -8.74 19.93 -18.51
C THR A 346 -8.74 20.86 -17.29
N ILE A 347 -7.61 20.98 -16.59
CA ILE A 347 -7.45 21.80 -15.40
C ILE A 347 -6.32 22.81 -15.64
N ASP A 348 -6.69 24.07 -15.67
CA ASP A 348 -5.76 25.20 -15.70
C ASP A 348 -5.34 25.53 -14.27
N MET A 349 -4.10 25.21 -13.91
CA MET A 349 -3.56 25.44 -12.57
C MET A 349 -3.28 26.93 -12.26
N THR A 350 -3.44 27.84 -13.23
CA THR A 350 -3.28 29.30 -13.03
C THR A 350 -4.56 29.98 -12.56
N ARG A 351 -5.70 29.28 -12.62
CA ARG A 351 -7.02 29.74 -12.20
C ARG A 351 -7.51 28.95 -11.00
N SER A 352 -8.52 29.48 -10.31
CA SER A 352 -9.22 28.76 -9.23
C SER A 352 -9.67 27.38 -9.72
N ILE A 353 -9.32 26.34 -8.97
CA ILE A 353 -9.74 24.98 -9.28
C ILE A 353 -11.22 24.82 -8.90
N ARG A 354 -11.66 25.49 -7.82
CA ARG A 354 -13.07 25.55 -7.41
C ARG A 354 -13.95 25.99 -8.58
N ASP A 355 -13.65 27.13 -9.22
CA ASP A 355 -14.45 27.66 -10.32
C ASP A 355 -14.55 26.70 -11.50
N GLN A 356 -13.45 25.99 -11.79
CA GLN A 356 -13.43 25.01 -12.87
C GLN A 356 -14.29 23.78 -12.57
N VAL A 357 -14.33 23.33 -11.31
CA VAL A 357 -15.21 22.22 -10.86
C VAL A 357 -16.67 22.65 -10.83
N LEU A 358 -16.96 23.92 -10.52
CA LEU A 358 -18.33 24.47 -10.60
C LEU A 358 -18.88 24.49 -12.03
N GLN A 359 -18.01 24.66 -13.03
CA GLN A 359 -18.40 24.66 -14.44
C GLN A 359 -18.65 23.24 -14.98
N HIS A 360 -17.70 22.33 -14.74
CA HIS A 360 -17.76 20.94 -15.20
C HIS A 360 -17.03 20.00 -14.25
N ASP A 361 -17.49 18.76 -14.14
CA ASP A 361 -16.79 17.74 -13.36
C ASP A 361 -15.37 17.52 -13.90
N LYS A 362 -14.43 17.23 -12.99
CA LYS A 362 -13.04 16.92 -13.32
C LYS A 362 -12.70 15.50 -12.87
N LEU A 363 -12.00 14.75 -13.72
CA LEU A 363 -11.60 13.38 -13.43
C LEU A 363 -10.07 13.25 -13.59
N LEU A 364 -9.39 12.87 -12.52
CA LEU A 364 -7.95 12.60 -12.52
C LEU A 364 -7.66 11.11 -12.58
N PHE A 365 -6.57 10.76 -13.27
CA PHE A 365 -6.15 9.40 -13.60
C PHE A 365 -4.76 9.10 -13.03
N TYR A 366 -4.69 8.55 -11.83
CA TYR A 366 -3.42 8.11 -11.24
C TYR A 366 -2.97 6.78 -11.84
N PRO A 367 -1.65 6.49 -11.93
CA PRO A 367 -0.54 7.39 -11.61
C PRO A 367 -0.11 8.29 -12.78
N TYR A 368 -0.85 8.25 -13.90
CA TYR A 368 -0.51 8.93 -15.14
C TYR A 368 -0.55 10.46 -15.00
N GLU A 369 -1.49 10.95 -14.19
CA GLU A 369 -1.70 12.35 -13.89
C GLU A 369 -1.29 12.69 -12.46
N THR A 370 -0.90 13.94 -12.21
CA THR A 370 -0.49 14.40 -10.88
C THR A 370 -1.68 14.57 -9.92
N MET A 371 -1.43 14.34 -8.63
CA MET A 371 -2.40 14.58 -7.54
C MET A 371 -2.50 16.06 -7.13
N ASN A 372 -1.64 16.93 -7.67
CA ASN A 372 -1.60 18.34 -7.32
C ASN A 372 -2.95 19.06 -7.41
N PRO A 373 -3.81 18.88 -8.46
CA PRO A 373 -5.09 19.57 -8.51
C PRO A 373 -6.00 19.26 -7.31
N PHE A 374 -5.94 18.04 -6.78
CA PHE A 374 -6.67 17.67 -5.56
C PHE A 374 -6.09 18.37 -4.32
N LEU A 375 -4.76 18.28 -4.15
CA LEU A 375 -4.08 18.90 -2.99
C LEU A 375 -4.25 20.42 -2.99
N ASP A 376 -4.08 21.04 -4.15
CA ASP A 376 -4.13 22.49 -4.30
C ASP A 376 -5.57 23.01 -4.17
N LEU A 377 -6.60 22.24 -4.54
CA LEU A 377 -8.00 22.58 -4.26
C LEU A 377 -8.32 22.54 -2.75
N VAL A 378 -7.81 21.54 -2.02
CA VAL A 378 -7.99 21.49 -0.55
C VAL A 378 -7.23 22.62 0.12
N HIS A 379 -6.02 22.93 -0.36
CA HIS A 379 -5.24 24.06 0.11
C HIS A 379 -5.92 25.40 -0.20
N GLU A 380 -6.43 25.61 -1.42
CA GLU A 380 -7.24 26.79 -1.80
C GLU A 380 -8.41 26.97 -0.82
N ALA A 381 -9.15 25.89 -0.56
CA ALA A 381 -10.26 25.88 0.39
C ALA A 381 -9.84 26.19 1.84
N ALA A 382 -8.59 25.94 2.24
CA ALA A 382 -8.10 26.27 3.58
C ALA A 382 -7.96 27.78 3.82
N TYR A 383 -7.77 28.58 2.75
CA TYR A 383 -7.57 30.03 2.82
C TYR A 383 -8.74 30.84 2.24
N ASP A 384 -9.64 30.22 1.50
CA ASP A 384 -10.82 30.89 0.94
C ASP A 384 -11.80 31.34 2.05
N PRO A 385 -12.17 32.64 2.14
CA PRO A 385 -13.11 33.15 3.14
C PRO A 385 -14.55 32.64 2.95
N GLU A 386 -14.94 32.25 1.74
CA GLU A 386 -16.26 31.70 1.44
C GLU A 386 -16.35 30.21 1.81
N CYS A 387 -15.22 29.53 2.01
CA CYS A 387 -15.20 28.15 2.49
C CYS A 387 -15.46 28.10 4.00
N ILE A 388 -16.52 27.41 4.40
CA ILE A 388 -16.95 27.36 5.80
C ILE A 388 -16.64 26.03 6.49
N SER A 389 -16.52 24.93 5.72
CA SER A 389 -16.24 23.61 6.32
C SER A 389 -15.56 22.65 5.36
N LEU A 390 -14.69 21.79 5.90
CA LEU A 390 -14.07 20.66 5.22
C LEU A 390 -14.40 19.37 5.95
N ARG A 391 -14.86 18.34 5.22
CA ARG A 391 -15.09 17.00 5.78
C ARG A 391 -14.37 15.96 4.96
N ILE A 392 -13.62 15.06 5.58
CA ILE A 392 -12.79 14.10 4.85
C ILE A 392 -12.65 12.77 5.59
N THR A 393 -12.54 11.69 4.83
CA THR A 393 -12.19 10.36 5.34
C THR A 393 -10.72 10.03 5.05
N LEU A 394 -9.96 9.69 6.08
CA LEU A 394 -8.54 9.27 5.98
C LEU A 394 -8.38 7.82 6.45
N TYR A 395 -8.07 6.93 5.51
CA TYR A 395 -7.79 5.51 5.82
C TYR A 395 -6.31 5.25 6.11
N ARG A 396 -5.41 5.83 5.30
CA ARG A 396 -3.95 5.70 5.44
C ARG A 396 -3.29 7.02 5.13
N VAL A 397 -2.50 7.54 6.06
CA VAL A 397 -1.78 8.80 5.90
C VAL A 397 -0.28 8.53 5.84
N ALA A 398 0.41 9.17 4.90
CA ALA A 398 1.86 9.12 4.83
C ALA A 398 2.48 9.86 6.03
N LYS A 399 3.69 9.48 6.45
CA LYS A 399 4.42 10.15 7.55
C LYS A 399 4.49 11.68 7.39
N GLN A 400 4.59 12.15 6.15
CA GLN A 400 4.46 13.55 5.76
C GLN A 400 3.31 13.63 4.76
N SER A 401 2.37 14.55 4.97
CA SER A 401 1.12 14.62 4.22
C SER A 401 0.73 16.09 4.01
N ARG A 402 0.89 16.61 2.78
CA ARG A 402 0.47 17.99 2.45
C ARG A 402 -1.03 18.20 2.69
N LEU A 403 -1.81 17.14 2.46
CA LEU A 403 -3.24 17.12 2.71
C LEU A 403 -3.55 17.39 4.18
N CYS A 404 -2.86 16.72 5.11
CA CYS A 404 -3.12 16.89 6.54
C CYS A 404 -2.66 18.26 7.03
N GLU A 405 -1.55 18.80 6.52
CA GLU A 405 -1.15 20.17 6.81
C GLU A 405 -2.21 21.17 6.30
N SER A 406 -2.79 20.97 5.11
CA SER A 406 -3.86 21.85 4.59
C SER A 406 -5.13 21.80 5.45
N LEU A 407 -5.43 20.65 6.06
CA LEU A 407 -6.56 20.52 7.00
C LEU A 407 -6.29 21.24 8.32
N ILE A 408 -5.04 21.21 8.80
CA ILE A 408 -4.59 21.99 9.97
C ILE A 408 -4.74 23.49 9.68
N ASP A 409 -4.19 23.97 8.56
CA ASP A 409 -4.30 25.37 8.13
C ASP A 409 -5.77 25.81 8.03
N ALA A 410 -6.65 24.95 7.52
CA ALA A 410 -8.08 25.26 7.42
C ALA A 410 -8.74 25.45 8.80
N ALA A 411 -8.41 24.60 9.78
CA ALA A 411 -8.92 24.70 11.14
C ALA A 411 -8.38 25.96 11.84
N GLU A 412 -7.08 26.25 11.68
CA GLU A 412 -6.45 27.47 12.22
C GLU A 412 -7.03 28.74 11.59
N ASN A 413 -7.44 28.69 10.32
CA ASN A 413 -8.17 29.75 9.63
C ASN A 413 -9.67 29.80 9.96
N GLY A 414 -10.13 29.11 11.01
CA GLY A 414 -11.47 29.19 11.56
C GLY A 414 -12.55 28.41 10.81
N LYS A 415 -12.17 27.48 9.93
CA LYS A 415 -13.12 26.62 9.19
C LYS A 415 -13.50 25.40 10.03
N GLU A 416 -14.72 24.91 9.88
CA GLU A 416 -15.12 23.66 10.52
C GLU A 416 -14.49 22.46 9.81
N VAL A 417 -13.48 21.84 10.41
CA VAL A 417 -12.79 20.68 9.84
C VAL A 417 -13.18 19.40 10.58
N THR A 418 -13.78 18.45 9.86
CA THR A 418 -14.10 17.11 10.38
C THR A 418 -13.29 16.04 9.64
N VAL A 419 -12.50 15.28 10.38
CA VAL A 419 -11.67 14.21 9.83
C VAL A 419 -12.10 12.88 10.41
N LEU A 420 -12.61 11.99 9.55
CA LEU A 420 -12.89 10.62 9.94
C LEU A 420 -11.65 9.75 9.69
N MET A 421 -11.02 9.25 10.75
CA MET A 421 -9.78 8.47 10.67
C MET A 421 -10.00 7.00 11.03
N GLU A 422 -9.45 6.10 10.21
CA GLU A 422 -9.43 4.66 10.52
C GLU A 422 -8.10 4.27 11.17
N LEU A 423 -8.11 4.10 12.51
CA LEU A 423 -6.90 3.70 13.24
C LEU A 423 -6.54 2.22 13.07
N ARG A 424 -7.45 1.36 12.57
CA ARG A 424 -7.21 -0.08 12.33
C ARG A 424 -6.66 -0.36 10.93
N ALA A 425 -6.14 0.65 10.24
CA ALA A 425 -5.50 0.48 8.95
C ALA A 425 -4.19 -0.30 9.11
N ARG A 426 -4.16 -1.52 8.59
CA ARG A 426 -3.06 -2.47 8.81
C ARG A 426 -1.73 -1.90 8.33
N PHE A 427 -0.74 -1.98 9.21
CA PHE A 427 0.66 -1.55 9.05
C PHE A 427 0.87 -0.03 9.00
N ASP A 428 -0.20 0.76 9.10
CA ASP A 428 -0.17 2.23 9.13
C ASP A 428 -0.71 2.80 10.45
N GLU A 429 -1.05 1.92 11.42
CA GLU A 429 -1.75 2.31 12.65
C GLU A 429 -0.97 3.38 13.43
N GLN A 430 0.35 3.25 13.54
CA GLN A 430 1.19 4.21 14.26
C GLN A 430 1.18 5.60 13.61
N ASN A 431 1.31 5.68 12.28
CA ASN A 431 1.28 6.97 11.56
C ASN A 431 -0.10 7.62 11.69
N ASN A 432 -1.19 6.84 11.60
CA ASN A 432 -2.54 7.35 11.73
C ASN A 432 -2.81 7.91 13.14
N ILE A 433 -2.26 7.29 14.19
CA ILE A 433 -2.35 7.78 15.57
C ILE A 433 -1.63 9.12 15.73
N GLU A 434 -0.41 9.26 15.18
CA GLU A 434 0.36 10.50 15.25
C GLU A 434 -0.34 11.67 14.54
N TRP A 435 -0.95 11.41 13.37
CA TRP A 435 -1.72 12.43 12.66
C TRP A 435 -3.02 12.81 13.36
N ALA A 436 -3.71 11.85 13.98
CA ALA A 436 -4.92 12.13 14.73
C ALA A 436 -4.65 13.13 15.88
N GLU A 437 -3.54 12.93 16.61
CA GLU A 437 -3.10 13.84 17.68
C GLU A 437 -2.84 15.26 17.15
N ARG A 438 -2.07 15.39 16.07
CA ARG A 438 -1.79 16.70 15.45
C ARG A 438 -3.04 17.42 14.95
N LEU A 439 -3.99 16.69 14.36
CA LEU A 439 -5.23 17.27 13.85
C LEU A 439 -6.14 17.75 14.98
N GLU A 440 -6.25 16.98 16.07
CA GLU A 440 -7.00 17.38 17.27
C GLU A 440 -6.39 18.63 17.92
N GLU A 441 -5.06 18.70 18.04
CA GLU A 441 -4.35 19.86 18.59
C GLU A 441 -4.60 21.15 17.80
N ALA A 442 -4.75 21.05 16.47
CA ALA A 442 -5.08 22.16 15.59
C ALA A 442 -6.56 22.59 15.62
N GLY A 443 -7.42 21.86 16.36
CA GLY A 443 -8.85 22.15 16.47
C GLY A 443 -9.74 21.43 15.46
N CYS A 444 -9.21 20.45 14.71
CA CYS A 444 -10.06 19.59 13.89
C CYS A 444 -10.92 18.67 14.77
N THR A 445 -12.15 18.41 14.35
CA THR A 445 -12.96 17.34 14.93
C THR A 445 -12.53 15.99 14.34
N VAL A 446 -11.77 15.19 15.09
CA VAL A 446 -11.36 13.85 14.67
C VAL A 446 -12.37 12.82 15.15
N ILE A 447 -12.88 12.01 14.23
CA ILE A 447 -13.88 10.97 14.49
C ILE A 447 -13.28 9.62 14.09
N TYR A 448 -13.40 8.62 14.96
CA TYR A 448 -12.96 7.26 14.67
C TYR A 448 -14.12 6.42 14.13
N GLY A 449 -13.82 5.43 13.29
CA GLY A 449 -14.84 4.53 12.72
C GLY A 449 -15.63 3.80 13.80
N SER A 450 -16.91 3.50 13.51
CA SER A 450 -17.79 2.77 14.43
C SER A 450 -17.29 1.34 14.72
N GLU A 451 -17.62 0.84 15.91
CA GLU A 451 -17.30 -0.52 16.35
C GLU A 451 -17.81 -1.57 15.34
N GLY A 452 -16.98 -2.56 14.99
CA GLY A 452 -17.33 -3.62 14.04
C GLY A 452 -17.29 -3.24 12.56
N PHE A 453 -17.08 -1.96 12.20
CA PHE A 453 -17.06 -1.51 10.80
C PHE A 453 -15.85 -0.66 10.47
N LYS A 454 -15.09 -1.05 9.44
CA LYS A 454 -13.94 -0.24 8.98
C LYS A 454 -14.36 0.80 7.96
N CYS A 455 -13.98 2.06 8.16
CA CYS A 455 -14.22 3.08 7.16
C CYS A 455 -13.12 3.05 6.09
N HIS A 456 -13.52 2.76 4.86
CA HIS A 456 -12.62 2.64 3.72
C HIS A 456 -13.13 3.41 2.49
N SER A 457 -14.16 4.24 2.65
CA SER A 457 -14.52 5.27 1.66
C SER A 457 -13.39 6.27 1.46
N LYS A 458 -13.34 6.89 0.27
CA LYS A 458 -12.44 8.01 -0.02
C LYS A 458 -13.22 9.18 -0.54
N ILE A 459 -13.66 10.00 0.39
CA ILE A 459 -14.49 11.15 0.13
C ILE A 459 -13.98 12.36 0.90
N CYS A 460 -13.95 13.49 0.21
CA CYS A 460 -13.74 14.81 0.78
C CYS A 460 -14.86 15.74 0.30
N GLN A 461 -15.42 16.55 1.19
CA GLN A 461 -16.43 17.55 0.87
C GLN A 461 -15.96 18.92 1.36
N LEU A 462 -16.01 19.89 0.46
CA LEU A 462 -15.75 21.30 0.72
C LEU A 462 -17.08 22.04 0.62
N THR A 463 -17.47 22.75 1.67
CA THR A 463 -18.71 23.54 1.69
C THR A 463 -18.38 25.02 1.66
N TYR A 464 -18.96 25.70 0.68
CA TYR A 464 -18.85 27.13 0.49
C TYR A 464 -20.19 27.79 0.76
N ARG A 465 -20.16 29.03 1.25
CA ARG A 465 -21.36 29.83 1.51
C ARG A 465 -21.25 31.18 0.84
N GLU A 466 -22.05 31.39 -0.20
CA GLU A 466 -22.23 32.69 -0.86
C GLU A 466 -23.59 33.27 -0.43
N GLY A 467 -23.56 34.22 0.51
CA GLY A 467 -24.78 34.75 1.14
C GLY A 467 -25.56 33.66 1.89
N MET A 468 -26.76 33.31 1.40
CA MET A 468 -27.60 32.24 1.96
C MET A 468 -27.49 30.91 1.19
N ALA A 469 -26.81 30.89 0.04
CA ALA A 469 -26.66 29.70 -0.77
C ALA A 469 -25.46 28.88 -0.28
N LEU A 470 -25.65 27.55 -0.20
CA LEU A 470 -24.57 26.61 0.08
C LEU A 470 -24.20 25.85 -1.18
N THR A 471 -22.92 25.90 -1.53
CA THR A 471 -22.36 25.14 -2.66
C THR A 471 -21.39 24.11 -2.11
N ARG A 472 -21.46 22.89 -2.62
CA ARG A 472 -20.63 21.77 -2.14
C ARG A 472 -19.82 21.19 -3.28
N LEU A 473 -18.50 21.16 -3.12
CA LEU A 473 -17.63 20.36 -3.95
C LEU A 473 -17.39 19.02 -3.28
N THR A 474 -17.64 17.94 -4.00
CA THR A 474 -17.45 16.57 -3.51
C THR A 474 -16.36 15.89 -4.32
N LEU A 475 -15.33 15.42 -3.63
CA LEU A 475 -14.13 14.79 -4.19
C LEU A 475 -14.17 13.31 -3.82
N LEU A 476 -14.30 12.43 -4.81
CA LEU A 476 -14.59 11.00 -4.67
C LEU A 476 -13.53 10.12 -5.33
N GLY A 477 -12.82 9.31 -4.54
CA GLY A 477 -11.68 8.52 -5.00
C GLY A 477 -11.94 7.02 -5.01
N THR A 478 -11.32 6.30 -5.95
CA THR A 478 -11.24 4.82 -5.89
C THR A 478 -10.11 4.34 -4.98
N GLY A 479 -9.11 5.20 -4.75
CA GLY A 479 -7.92 4.96 -3.94
C GLY A 479 -7.74 5.96 -2.80
N ASN A 480 -6.80 5.67 -1.89
CA ASN A 480 -6.49 6.54 -0.74
C ASN A 480 -5.90 7.89 -1.19
N PHE A 481 -6.12 8.94 -0.40
CA PHE A 481 -5.48 10.25 -0.58
C PHE A 481 -4.01 10.23 -0.11
N ASN A 482 -3.16 9.45 -0.78
CA ASN A 482 -1.75 9.28 -0.42
C ASN A 482 -0.85 9.51 -1.65
N GLU A 483 -0.02 10.54 -1.55
CA GLU A 483 0.89 11.02 -2.61
C GLU A 483 1.89 9.97 -3.10
N LYS A 484 2.31 9.05 -2.22
CA LYS A 484 3.25 7.98 -2.57
C LYS A 484 2.55 6.90 -3.39
N THR A 485 1.40 6.42 -2.92
CA THR A 485 0.65 5.37 -3.62
C THR A 485 0.07 5.87 -4.94
N ALA A 486 -0.28 7.15 -5.03
CA ALA A 486 -0.74 7.78 -6.27
C ALA A 486 0.28 7.71 -7.42
N LYS A 487 1.56 7.39 -7.17
CA LYS A 487 2.58 7.18 -8.22
C LYS A 487 2.72 5.72 -8.67
N LEU A 488 2.06 4.79 -7.98
CA LEU A 488 2.18 3.35 -8.20
C LEU A 488 0.84 2.67 -8.50
N TYR A 489 -0.27 3.24 -8.02
CA TYR A 489 -1.60 2.64 -8.04
C TYR A 489 -2.42 3.31 -9.14
N SER A 490 -3.10 2.51 -9.97
CA SER A 490 -4.04 3.05 -10.94
C SER A 490 -5.38 3.37 -10.27
N ASP A 491 -5.73 4.65 -10.15
CA ASP A 491 -6.90 5.11 -9.41
C ASP A 491 -7.56 6.31 -10.09
N PHE A 492 -8.85 6.49 -9.84
CA PHE A 492 -9.61 7.67 -10.24
C PHE A 492 -9.87 8.60 -9.06
N MET A 493 -9.90 9.90 -9.36
CA MET A 493 -10.39 10.94 -8.47
C MET A 493 -11.37 11.83 -9.23
N LEU A 494 -12.65 11.75 -8.88
CA LEU A 494 -13.70 12.62 -9.42
C LEU A 494 -13.87 13.85 -8.52
N MET A 495 -13.90 15.03 -9.11
CA MET A 495 -14.27 16.29 -8.46
C MET A 495 -15.56 16.80 -9.08
N THR A 496 -16.60 16.99 -8.27
CA THR A 496 -17.92 17.38 -8.78
C THR A 496 -18.59 18.43 -7.89
N ALA A 497 -19.30 19.35 -8.52
CA ALA A 497 -20.22 20.29 -7.88
C ALA A 497 -21.69 19.83 -7.96
N HIS A 498 -21.95 18.59 -8.39
CA HIS A 498 -23.32 18.10 -8.59
C HIS A 498 -24.12 18.13 -7.28
N PRO A 499 -25.23 18.90 -7.21
CA PRO A 499 -25.91 19.18 -5.94
C PRO A 499 -26.46 17.92 -5.28
N GLY A 500 -26.96 16.97 -6.07
CA GLY A 500 -27.46 15.69 -5.55
C GLY A 500 -26.37 14.78 -4.96
N ILE A 501 -25.15 14.84 -5.49
CA ILE A 501 -24.01 14.09 -4.92
C ILE A 501 -23.51 14.81 -3.68
N GLY A 502 -23.49 16.15 -3.69
CA GLY A 502 -23.16 16.97 -2.54
C GLY A 502 -24.09 16.74 -1.33
N GLU A 503 -25.40 16.60 -1.56
CA GLU A 503 -26.33 16.29 -0.47
C GLU A 503 -26.14 14.88 0.09
N ASP A 504 -25.95 13.88 -0.78
CA ASP A 504 -25.66 12.51 -0.33
C ASP A 504 -24.34 12.44 0.47
N ALA A 505 -23.31 13.17 0.05
CA ALA A 505 -22.04 13.25 0.75
C ALA A 505 -22.17 13.93 2.12
N ASN A 506 -22.96 15.01 2.20
CA ASN A 506 -23.25 15.67 3.48
C ASN A 506 -24.03 14.73 4.42
N LEU A 507 -25.03 14.03 3.89
CA LEU A 507 -25.78 13.00 4.60
C LEU A 507 -24.86 11.86 5.08
N PHE A 508 -23.89 11.45 4.25
CA PHE A 508 -22.93 10.40 4.58
C PHE A 508 -22.09 10.77 5.80
N PHE A 509 -21.48 11.97 5.81
CA PHE A 509 -20.71 12.43 6.97
C PHE A 509 -21.56 12.59 8.22
N ARG A 510 -22.80 13.10 8.07
CA ARG A 510 -23.75 13.21 9.20
C ARG A 510 -24.07 11.84 9.78
N ASN A 511 -24.40 10.87 8.93
CA ASN A 511 -24.73 9.52 9.33
C ASN A 511 -23.56 8.84 10.04
N LEU A 512 -22.34 8.98 9.53
CA LEU A 512 -21.15 8.45 10.21
C LEU A 512 -20.89 9.08 11.57
N SER A 513 -21.04 10.40 11.67
CA SER A 513 -20.86 11.11 12.94
C SER A 513 -21.89 10.67 14.00
N LEU A 514 -23.07 10.21 13.56
CA LEU A 514 -24.13 9.68 14.42
C LEU A 514 -24.06 8.16 14.62
N GLY A 515 -23.07 7.47 14.04
CA GLY A 515 -22.98 6.00 14.06
C GLY A 515 -24.10 5.29 13.27
N ASN A 516 -24.83 6.02 12.40
CA ASN A 516 -25.90 5.46 11.57
C ASN A 516 -25.35 4.90 10.26
N LEU A 517 -25.23 3.58 10.14
CA LEU A 517 -24.78 2.92 8.92
C LEU A 517 -25.91 2.57 7.94
N ARG A 518 -27.16 2.90 8.27
CA ARG A 518 -28.36 2.58 7.48
C ARG A 518 -28.95 3.81 6.79
N GLY A 519 -28.09 4.70 6.33
CA GLY A 519 -28.52 5.86 5.54
C GLY A 519 -29.06 5.46 4.18
N ASP A 520 -30.08 6.16 3.73
CA ASP A 520 -30.58 6.09 2.35
C ASP A 520 -30.00 7.24 1.54
N TYR A 521 -29.44 6.93 0.38
CA TYR A 521 -28.74 7.86 -0.51
C TYR A 521 -29.32 7.76 -1.91
N ARG A 522 -29.40 8.90 -2.62
CA ARG A 522 -30.06 8.96 -3.94
C ARG A 522 -29.14 8.53 -5.08
N PHE A 523 -27.88 8.94 -5.02
CA PHE A 523 -26.84 8.72 -6.02
C PHE A 523 -25.73 7.81 -5.50
N LEU A 524 -25.29 7.98 -4.26
CA LEU A 524 -24.20 7.18 -3.68
C LEU A 524 -24.66 5.77 -3.30
N GLY A 525 -23.90 4.76 -3.70
CA GLY A 525 -24.02 3.39 -3.20
C GLY A 525 -23.13 3.19 -1.98
N VAL A 526 -23.68 3.31 -0.77
CA VAL A 526 -22.91 3.25 0.47
C VAL A 526 -23.00 1.87 1.12
N ALA A 527 -21.88 1.20 1.37
CA ALA A 527 -21.84 -0.04 2.16
C ALA A 527 -21.99 0.27 3.66
N PRO A 528 -22.59 -0.63 4.47
CA PRO A 528 -22.97 -2.02 4.13
C PRO A 528 -24.37 -2.19 3.53
N VAL A 529 -25.18 -1.13 3.45
CA VAL A 529 -26.61 -1.26 3.14
C VAL A 529 -26.94 -1.04 1.67
N GLY A 530 -26.46 0.06 1.07
CA GLY A 530 -26.84 0.50 -0.27
C GLY A 530 -25.99 -0.08 -1.41
N LEU A 531 -24.71 -0.38 -1.16
CA LEU A 531 -23.76 -0.79 -2.21
C LEU A 531 -24.16 -2.11 -2.89
N LYS A 532 -24.34 -3.20 -2.13
CA LYS A 532 -24.69 -4.51 -2.72
C LYS A 532 -26.03 -4.43 -3.48
N PRO A 533 -27.12 -3.88 -2.93
CA PRO A 533 -28.37 -3.70 -3.67
C PRO A 533 -28.22 -2.88 -4.96
N LEU A 534 -27.36 -1.86 -5.00
CA LEU A 534 -27.08 -1.09 -6.22
C LEU A 534 -26.55 -2.00 -7.33
N ILE A 535 -25.59 -2.87 -7.02
CA ILE A 535 -25.03 -3.81 -7.99
C ILE A 535 -26.05 -4.85 -8.42
N MET A 536 -26.81 -5.41 -7.47
CA MET A 536 -27.84 -6.41 -7.77
C MET A 536 -28.91 -5.83 -8.71
N ARG A 537 -29.37 -4.61 -8.47
CA ARG A 537 -30.32 -3.92 -9.37
C ARG A 537 -29.75 -3.66 -10.76
N GLY A 538 -28.46 -3.32 -10.86
CA GLY A 538 -27.79 -3.17 -12.15
C GLY A 538 -27.76 -4.49 -12.94
N LEU A 539 -27.45 -5.60 -12.27
CA LEU A 539 -27.50 -6.94 -12.87
C LEU A 539 -28.93 -7.33 -13.25
N ASP A 540 -29.92 -7.08 -12.39
CA ASP A 540 -31.34 -7.31 -12.67
C ASP A 540 -31.81 -6.57 -13.92
N ARG A 541 -31.40 -5.30 -14.07
CA ARG A 541 -31.72 -4.49 -15.26
C ARG A 541 -31.22 -5.15 -16.54
N GLU A 542 -29.96 -5.60 -16.56
CA GLU A 542 -29.38 -6.24 -17.74
C GLU A 542 -29.96 -7.64 -17.99
N ILE A 543 -30.32 -8.38 -16.94
CA ILE A 543 -31.07 -9.64 -17.05
C ILE A 543 -32.40 -9.41 -17.77
N GLN A 544 -33.17 -8.40 -17.34
CA GLN A 544 -34.46 -8.11 -17.98
C GLN A 544 -34.30 -7.75 -19.45
N ARG A 545 -33.29 -6.94 -19.80
CA ARG A 545 -32.95 -6.61 -21.20
C ARG A 545 -32.68 -7.87 -22.02
N ALA A 546 -31.82 -8.77 -21.52
CA ALA A 546 -31.49 -10.00 -22.23
C ALA A 546 -32.73 -10.91 -22.43
N LEU A 547 -33.59 -11.02 -21.41
CA LEU A 547 -34.80 -11.85 -21.46
C LEU A 547 -35.82 -11.37 -22.51
N VAL A 548 -35.87 -10.07 -22.80
CA VAL A 548 -36.72 -9.51 -23.87
C VAL A 548 -36.01 -9.43 -25.24
N GLY A 549 -34.79 -9.97 -25.35
CA GLY A 549 -34.02 -10.00 -26.59
C GLY A 549 -33.25 -8.72 -26.90
N GLU A 550 -33.15 -7.78 -25.96
CA GLU A 550 -32.31 -6.59 -26.11
C GLU A 550 -30.83 -6.89 -25.82
N PRO A 551 -29.89 -6.20 -26.49
CA PRO A 551 -28.47 -6.31 -26.16
C PRO A 551 -28.20 -5.90 -24.71
N ALA A 552 -27.60 -6.81 -23.94
CA ALA A 552 -27.30 -6.61 -22.52
C ALA A 552 -25.84 -6.90 -22.23
N ARG A 553 -25.19 -5.99 -21.48
CA ARG A 553 -23.78 -6.11 -21.13
C ARG A 553 -23.49 -5.57 -19.75
N VAL A 554 -22.56 -6.22 -19.06
CA VAL A 554 -22.02 -5.78 -17.78
C VAL A 554 -20.51 -5.77 -17.87
N PHE A 555 -19.90 -4.72 -17.33
CA PHE A 555 -18.47 -4.64 -17.13
C PHE A 555 -18.13 -4.40 -15.66
N PHE A 556 -17.20 -5.21 -15.13
CA PHE A 556 -16.69 -5.05 -13.78
C PHE A 556 -15.17 -5.00 -13.76
N LYS A 557 -14.60 -3.89 -13.27
CA LYS A 557 -13.19 -3.84 -12.86
C LYS A 557 -13.11 -3.89 -11.34
N LEU A 558 -12.36 -4.85 -10.81
CA LEU A 558 -12.20 -5.11 -9.38
C LEU A 558 -10.77 -5.51 -9.05
N ASN A 559 -10.37 -5.34 -7.80
CA ASN A 559 -9.20 -6.03 -7.27
C ASN A 559 -9.54 -7.46 -6.84
N SER A 560 -10.76 -7.70 -6.35
CA SER A 560 -11.18 -9.02 -5.91
C SER A 560 -12.70 -9.25 -5.98
N LEU A 561 -13.10 -10.50 -6.22
CA LEU A 561 -14.48 -10.97 -6.21
C LEU A 561 -14.59 -12.21 -5.32
N THR A 562 -15.29 -12.08 -4.19
CA THR A 562 -15.53 -13.19 -3.24
C THR A 562 -16.94 -13.22 -2.67
N ASP A 563 -17.76 -12.19 -2.86
CA ASP A 563 -19.14 -12.16 -2.36
C ASP A 563 -19.99 -13.21 -3.10
N ARG A 564 -20.52 -14.18 -2.34
CA ARG A 564 -21.24 -15.32 -2.92
C ARG A 564 -22.55 -14.92 -3.59
N GLU A 565 -23.26 -13.94 -3.04
CA GLU A 565 -24.55 -13.52 -3.61
C GLU A 565 -24.36 -12.79 -4.93
N VAL A 566 -23.32 -11.94 -5.01
CA VAL A 566 -22.95 -11.27 -6.27
C VAL A 566 -22.47 -12.28 -7.31
N ILE A 567 -21.67 -13.28 -6.91
CA ILE A 567 -21.22 -14.37 -7.81
C ILE A 567 -22.42 -15.14 -8.38
N ASP A 568 -23.37 -15.52 -7.52
CA ASP A 568 -24.59 -16.24 -7.94
C ASP A 568 -25.42 -15.37 -8.91
N LYS A 569 -25.50 -14.06 -8.67
CA LYS A 569 -26.22 -13.13 -9.55
C LYS A 569 -25.53 -12.92 -10.91
N ILE A 570 -24.20 -12.92 -10.95
CA ILE A 570 -23.44 -12.90 -12.20
C ILE A 570 -23.70 -14.18 -13.01
N ALA A 571 -23.75 -15.35 -12.35
CA ALA A 571 -24.10 -16.60 -13.01
C ALA A 571 -25.55 -16.56 -13.55
N GLU A 572 -26.50 -16.03 -12.79
CA GLU A 572 -27.88 -15.80 -13.26
C GLU A 572 -27.92 -14.89 -14.51
N ALA A 573 -27.17 -13.78 -14.50
CA ALA A 573 -27.04 -12.89 -15.65
C ALA A 573 -26.47 -13.60 -16.87
N SER A 574 -25.42 -14.40 -16.68
CA SER A 574 -24.86 -15.23 -17.74
C SER A 574 -25.90 -16.18 -18.33
N CYS A 575 -26.67 -16.88 -17.50
CA CYS A 575 -27.71 -17.80 -17.95
C CYS A 575 -28.85 -17.11 -18.70
N ALA A 576 -29.14 -15.84 -18.39
CA ALA A 576 -30.13 -15.04 -19.11
C ALA A 576 -29.64 -14.53 -20.47
N GLY A 577 -28.36 -14.72 -20.80
CA GLY A 577 -27.75 -14.25 -22.06
C GLY A 577 -26.99 -12.93 -21.95
N VAL A 578 -26.81 -12.39 -20.74
CA VAL A 578 -26.03 -11.16 -20.53
C VAL A 578 -24.54 -11.44 -20.73
N ARG A 579 -23.86 -10.64 -21.56
CA ARG A 579 -22.40 -10.68 -21.66
C ARG A 579 -21.77 -9.98 -20.46
N VAL A 580 -20.95 -10.70 -19.70
CA VAL A 580 -20.25 -10.13 -18.53
C VAL A 580 -18.74 -10.15 -18.79
N ASP A 581 -18.14 -8.97 -18.94
CA ASP A 581 -16.68 -8.80 -19.06
C ASP A 581 -16.12 -8.29 -17.73
N MET A 582 -15.08 -8.93 -17.19
CA MET A 582 -14.49 -8.56 -15.91
C MET A 582 -12.98 -8.40 -16.01
N ILE A 583 -12.44 -7.42 -15.30
CA ILE A 583 -11.00 -7.24 -15.08
C ILE A 583 -10.76 -7.36 -13.58
N ILE A 584 -10.20 -8.49 -13.15
CA ILE A 584 -9.89 -8.81 -11.76
C ILE A 584 -8.40 -9.05 -11.63
N ARG A 585 -7.67 -8.10 -11.03
CA ARG A 585 -6.22 -8.29 -10.87
C ARG A 585 -5.87 -9.35 -9.84
N GLY A 586 -6.60 -9.44 -8.73
CA GLY A 586 -6.33 -10.32 -7.60
C GLY A 586 -7.19 -11.58 -7.57
N ILE A 587 -8.02 -11.71 -6.54
CA ILE A 587 -8.80 -12.92 -6.24
C ILE A 587 -10.08 -12.97 -7.07
N SER A 588 -10.34 -14.11 -7.71
CA SER A 588 -11.67 -14.43 -8.25
C SER A 588 -12.14 -15.77 -7.71
N CYS A 589 -13.20 -15.75 -6.89
CA CYS A 589 -13.89 -16.97 -6.47
C CYS A 589 -14.88 -17.49 -7.51
N LEU A 590 -15.12 -16.78 -8.62
CA LEU A 590 -15.93 -17.23 -9.76
C LEU A 590 -15.05 -17.90 -10.81
N LYS A 591 -15.54 -18.98 -11.41
CA LYS A 591 -14.97 -19.63 -12.60
C LYS A 591 -15.82 -19.29 -13.84
N PRO A 592 -15.25 -18.64 -14.87
CA PRO A 592 -15.94 -18.32 -16.11
C PRO A 592 -16.08 -19.55 -17.03
N GLY A 593 -16.95 -19.48 -18.03
CA GLY A 593 -17.03 -20.50 -19.08
C GLY A 593 -17.55 -21.86 -18.62
N VAL A 594 -18.24 -21.95 -17.47
CA VAL A 594 -18.85 -23.20 -17.00
C VAL A 594 -20.20 -23.40 -17.67
N PRO A 595 -20.42 -24.51 -18.41
CA PRO A 595 -21.65 -24.76 -19.14
C PRO A 595 -22.92 -24.63 -18.31
N GLY A 596 -23.93 -23.93 -18.83
CA GLY A 596 -25.21 -23.69 -18.14
C GLY A 596 -25.12 -22.86 -16.86
N LYS A 597 -23.97 -22.18 -16.62
CA LYS A 597 -23.72 -21.36 -15.42
C LYS A 597 -23.06 -20.03 -15.74
N THR A 598 -21.89 -20.04 -16.37
CA THR A 598 -21.04 -18.85 -16.57
C THR A 598 -20.47 -18.74 -17.98
N GLU A 599 -21.13 -19.34 -18.97
CA GLU A 599 -20.71 -19.35 -20.40
C GLU A 599 -20.50 -17.96 -20.99
N ASN A 600 -21.26 -16.96 -20.53
CA ASN A 600 -21.17 -15.58 -21.02
C ASN A 600 -20.28 -14.68 -20.13
N VAL A 601 -19.60 -15.26 -19.14
CA VAL A 601 -18.67 -14.55 -18.24
C VAL A 601 -17.24 -14.68 -18.75
N HIS A 602 -16.56 -13.55 -18.87
CA HIS A 602 -15.17 -13.46 -19.33
C HIS A 602 -14.38 -12.70 -18.27
N VAL A 603 -13.33 -13.31 -17.73
CA VAL A 603 -12.52 -12.68 -16.68
C VAL A 603 -11.07 -12.56 -17.15
N ARG A 604 -10.54 -11.34 -17.08
CA ARG A 604 -9.15 -11.01 -17.35
C ARG A 604 -8.43 -10.50 -16.11
N SER A 605 -7.12 -10.60 -16.09
CA SER A 605 -6.23 -10.03 -15.07
C SER A 605 -5.10 -9.30 -15.77
N ILE A 606 -4.76 -8.12 -15.28
CA ILE A 606 -3.62 -7.32 -15.74
C ILE A 606 -2.75 -7.08 -14.52
N VAL A 607 -1.50 -7.53 -14.61
CA VAL A 607 -0.42 -7.31 -13.64
C VAL A 607 0.75 -6.77 -14.45
N GLY A 608 1.39 -5.72 -13.97
CA GLY A 608 2.45 -5.02 -14.71
C GLY A 608 3.10 -3.96 -13.85
N ARG A 609 3.67 -2.94 -14.52
CA ARG A 609 4.40 -1.83 -13.88
C ARG A 609 3.60 -1.12 -12.80
N PHE A 610 2.31 -0.86 -13.04
CA PHE A 610 1.42 -0.21 -12.08
C PHE A 610 0.48 -1.22 -11.44
N LEU A 611 0.15 -0.97 -10.17
CA LEU A 611 -0.81 -1.77 -9.43
C LEU A 611 -2.23 -1.35 -9.83
N GLU A 612 -2.90 -2.22 -10.59
CA GLU A 612 -4.29 -1.98 -10.98
C GLU A 612 -5.19 -1.87 -9.73
N HIS A 613 -5.74 -0.70 -9.41
CA HIS A 613 -6.44 -0.49 -8.14
C HIS A 613 -7.87 0.03 -8.27
N ALA A 614 -8.16 0.77 -9.35
CA ALA A 614 -9.47 1.35 -9.62
C ALA A 614 -10.57 0.28 -9.67
N ARG A 615 -11.76 0.61 -9.15
CA ARG A 615 -12.96 -0.22 -9.33
C ARG A 615 -14.00 0.51 -10.16
N VAL A 616 -14.55 -0.21 -11.13
CA VAL A 616 -15.53 0.29 -12.09
C VAL A 616 -16.67 -0.71 -12.20
N TYR A 617 -17.90 -0.23 -12.08
CA TYR A 617 -19.10 -1.01 -12.39
C TYR A 617 -19.84 -0.32 -13.52
N ALA A 618 -20.00 -1.00 -14.65
CA ALA A 618 -20.71 -0.46 -15.80
C ALA A 618 -21.78 -1.43 -16.30
N PHE A 619 -22.92 -0.87 -16.69
CA PHE A 619 -24.10 -1.60 -17.14
C PHE A 619 -24.57 -1.02 -18.48
N GLY A 620 -25.06 -1.88 -19.36
CA GLY A 620 -25.49 -1.57 -20.72
C GLY A 620 -24.38 -1.69 -21.75
N VAL A 621 -24.75 -1.90 -23.02
CA VAL A 621 -23.79 -2.11 -24.12
C VAL A 621 -22.86 -0.92 -24.32
N ASP A 622 -23.41 0.29 -24.25
CA ASP A 622 -22.67 1.55 -24.35
C ASP A 622 -22.20 2.06 -22.98
N SER A 623 -22.30 1.24 -21.93
CA SER A 623 -22.04 1.63 -20.54
C SER A 623 -22.81 2.90 -20.15
N ASP A 624 -24.13 2.91 -20.37
CA ASP A 624 -25.00 4.05 -20.08
C ASP A 624 -25.04 4.40 -18.59
N MET A 625 -24.72 3.42 -17.73
CA MET A 625 -24.47 3.64 -16.30
C MET A 625 -23.06 3.20 -15.94
N ILE A 626 -22.26 4.14 -15.41
CA ILE A 626 -20.91 3.89 -14.88
C ILE A 626 -20.83 4.37 -13.44
N TYR A 627 -20.35 3.50 -12.56
CA TYR A 627 -19.99 3.80 -11.20
C TYR A 627 -18.50 3.56 -10.97
N LEU A 628 -17.85 4.49 -10.29
CA LEU A 628 -16.54 4.30 -9.70
C LEU A 628 -16.72 3.97 -8.22
N SER A 629 -15.76 3.25 -7.62
CA SER A 629 -15.94 2.73 -6.27
C SER A 629 -14.65 2.56 -5.49
N SER A 630 -14.74 2.72 -4.17
CA SER A 630 -13.68 2.34 -3.22
C SER A 630 -13.73 0.85 -2.86
N ALA A 631 -14.85 0.17 -3.15
CA ALA A 631 -15.09 -1.22 -2.77
C ALA A 631 -14.76 -2.23 -3.88
N ASP A 632 -14.32 -3.39 -3.45
CA ASP A 632 -14.38 -4.63 -4.21
C ASP A 632 -15.70 -5.38 -3.94
N MET A 633 -15.99 -6.43 -4.72
CA MET A 633 -17.14 -7.32 -4.45
C MET A 633 -16.71 -8.47 -3.54
N MET A 634 -16.31 -8.12 -2.31
CA MET A 634 -16.02 -9.08 -1.25
C MET A 634 -16.97 -8.87 -0.08
N THR A 635 -17.34 -9.94 0.62
CA THR A 635 -18.24 -9.88 1.79
C THR A 635 -17.82 -8.83 2.81
N ARG A 636 -16.51 -8.68 3.08
CA ARG A 636 -16.03 -7.64 3.99
C ARG A 636 -16.28 -6.21 3.49
N ASN A 637 -16.22 -5.96 2.19
CA ASN A 637 -16.45 -4.64 1.60
C ASN A 637 -17.95 -4.33 1.51
N THR A 638 -18.77 -5.35 1.22
CA THR A 638 -20.21 -5.19 1.05
C THR A 638 -20.98 -5.20 2.37
N GLU A 639 -20.46 -5.84 3.43
CA GLU A 639 -21.20 -6.07 4.69
C GLU A 639 -20.50 -5.56 5.95
N HIS A 640 -19.17 -5.41 5.96
CA HIS A 640 -18.40 -5.12 7.18
C HIS A 640 -17.54 -3.85 7.08
N ARG A 641 -17.75 -3.05 6.03
CA ARG A 641 -17.03 -1.80 5.80
C ARG A 641 -17.99 -0.71 5.37
N VAL A 642 -17.58 0.51 5.64
CA VAL A 642 -18.16 1.71 5.04
C VAL A 642 -17.36 2.03 3.79
N GLU A 643 -17.98 1.82 2.64
CA GLU A 643 -17.41 2.03 1.31
C GLU A 643 -18.41 2.83 0.47
N ILE A 644 -17.95 3.45 -0.61
CA ILE A 644 -18.79 4.23 -1.50
C ILE A 644 -18.59 3.82 -2.95
N ALA A 645 -19.71 3.73 -3.67
CA ALA A 645 -19.77 3.76 -5.13
C ALA A 645 -20.49 5.03 -5.56
N PHE A 646 -20.02 5.67 -6.62
CA PHE A 646 -20.54 6.96 -7.08
C PHE A 646 -20.66 6.98 -8.60
N PRO A 647 -21.75 7.55 -9.14
CA PRO A 647 -21.99 7.58 -10.58
C PRO A 647 -21.11 8.62 -11.27
N VAL A 648 -20.73 8.34 -12.52
CA VAL A 648 -20.07 9.31 -13.41
C VAL A 648 -21.11 9.91 -14.34
N LEU A 649 -21.65 11.07 -13.94
CA LEU A 649 -22.78 11.71 -14.62
C LEU A 649 -22.34 12.58 -15.80
N ASP A 650 -21.24 13.33 -15.65
CA ASP A 650 -20.69 14.17 -16.71
C ASP A 650 -20.31 13.32 -17.96
N PRO A 651 -20.83 13.67 -19.16
CA PRO A 651 -20.57 12.90 -20.37
C PRO A 651 -19.09 12.80 -20.75
N THR A 652 -18.30 13.84 -20.49
CA THR A 652 -16.86 13.89 -20.80
C THR A 652 -16.11 12.90 -19.90
N CYS A 653 -16.34 12.98 -18.58
CA CYS A 653 -15.75 12.03 -17.64
C CYS A 653 -16.17 10.58 -17.94
N ARG A 654 -17.46 10.36 -18.28
CA ARG A 654 -17.98 9.03 -18.63
C ARG A 654 -17.28 8.47 -19.87
N ALA A 655 -17.09 9.29 -20.90
CA ALA A 655 -16.37 8.88 -22.12
C ALA A 655 -14.91 8.50 -21.83
N GLN A 656 -14.21 9.24 -20.96
CA GLN A 656 -12.84 8.91 -20.58
C GLN A 656 -12.74 7.58 -19.81
N VAL A 657 -13.68 7.29 -18.90
CA VAL A 657 -13.75 6.00 -18.20
C VAL A 657 -14.06 4.87 -19.20
N HIS A 658 -14.96 5.11 -20.15
CA HIS A 658 -15.29 4.15 -21.20
C HIS A 658 -14.09 3.80 -22.09
N GLU A 659 -13.33 4.81 -22.53
CA GLU A 659 -12.10 4.61 -23.29
C GLU A 659 -11.07 3.81 -22.46
N TYR A 660 -10.90 4.13 -21.18
CA TYR A 660 -10.03 3.38 -20.28
C TYR A 660 -10.42 1.90 -20.19
N MET A 661 -11.72 1.59 -20.02
CA MET A 661 -12.22 0.21 -20.04
C MET A 661 -11.88 -0.49 -21.36
N GLY A 662 -12.07 0.19 -22.48
CA GLY A 662 -11.73 -0.31 -23.82
C GLY A 662 -10.24 -0.62 -23.99
N MET A 663 -9.35 0.26 -23.50
CA MET A 663 -7.91 0.04 -23.52
C MET A 663 -7.53 -1.20 -22.70
N GLN A 664 -8.06 -1.37 -21.49
CA GLN A 664 -7.75 -2.55 -20.68
C GLN A 664 -8.28 -3.85 -21.30
N LEU A 665 -9.45 -3.83 -21.93
CA LEU A 665 -9.99 -4.98 -22.67
C LEU A 665 -9.24 -5.26 -23.99
N ARG A 666 -8.42 -4.34 -24.48
CA ARG A 666 -7.57 -4.56 -25.66
C ARG A 666 -6.17 -5.07 -25.30
N ASP A 667 -5.78 -5.03 -24.04
CA ASP A 667 -4.46 -5.48 -23.60
C ASP A 667 -4.20 -6.93 -24.04
N ASN A 668 -3.08 -7.13 -24.73
CA ASN A 668 -2.64 -8.40 -25.29
C ASN A 668 -1.14 -8.67 -24.99
N VAL A 669 -0.57 -7.91 -24.06
CA VAL A 669 0.82 -8.04 -23.59
C VAL A 669 0.86 -8.53 -22.16
N LYS A 670 0.12 -7.88 -21.26
CA LYS A 670 0.08 -8.19 -19.82
C LYS A 670 -1.20 -8.91 -19.41
N ALA A 671 -2.24 -8.86 -20.23
CA ALA A 671 -3.51 -9.50 -19.92
C ALA A 671 -3.41 -11.03 -19.92
N ARG A 672 -4.10 -11.62 -18.93
CA ARG A 672 -4.34 -13.06 -18.82
C ARG A 672 -5.83 -13.34 -18.68
N SER A 673 -6.29 -14.43 -19.25
CA SER A 673 -7.67 -14.91 -19.12
C SER A 673 -7.77 -16.01 -18.07
N LEU A 674 -8.82 -15.94 -17.24
CA LEU A 674 -9.19 -17.01 -16.32
C LEU A 674 -9.95 -18.09 -17.10
N THR A 675 -9.56 -19.34 -16.92
CA THR A 675 -10.19 -20.51 -17.56
C THR A 675 -11.27 -21.12 -16.66
N SER A 676 -12.04 -22.07 -17.19
CA SER A 676 -13.13 -22.75 -16.46
C SER A 676 -12.67 -23.71 -15.36
N ASP A 677 -11.41 -24.16 -15.40
CA ASP A 677 -10.71 -24.88 -14.34
C ASP A 677 -10.08 -23.95 -13.28
N GLY A 678 -10.14 -22.63 -13.50
CA GLY A 678 -9.67 -21.62 -12.54
C GLY A 678 -8.19 -21.26 -12.68
N THR A 679 -7.52 -21.69 -13.75
CA THR A 679 -6.13 -21.34 -14.05
C THR A 679 -6.06 -20.07 -14.92
N TRP A 680 -4.88 -19.48 -15.03
CA TRP A 680 -4.68 -18.21 -15.75
C TRP A 680 -3.73 -18.42 -16.93
N ILE A 681 -4.18 -18.06 -18.13
CA ILE A 681 -3.40 -18.18 -19.36
C ILE A 681 -3.18 -16.81 -19.99
N PRO A 682 -2.01 -16.53 -20.60
CA PRO A 682 -1.81 -15.30 -21.38
C PRO A 682 -2.86 -15.14 -22.47
N VAL A 683 -3.34 -13.91 -22.69
CA VAL A 683 -4.18 -13.59 -23.84
C VAL A 683 -3.33 -13.71 -25.10
N LYS A 684 -3.69 -14.65 -25.98
CA LYS A 684 -2.98 -14.84 -27.25
C LYS A 684 -3.24 -13.66 -28.18
N ARG A 685 -2.17 -13.06 -28.70
CA ARG A 685 -2.24 -12.10 -29.81
C ARG A 685 -2.71 -12.82 -31.07
N LYS A 686 -3.61 -12.17 -31.83
CA LYS A 686 -3.97 -12.66 -33.16
C LYS A 686 -2.82 -12.43 -34.14
N GLU A 687 -2.79 -13.20 -35.22
CA GLU A 687 -1.80 -13.02 -36.28
C GLU A 687 -1.89 -11.59 -36.87
N GLY A 688 -0.75 -10.91 -36.97
CA GLY A 688 -0.66 -9.51 -37.42
C GLY A 688 -1.12 -8.45 -36.40
N GLU A 689 -1.61 -8.84 -35.22
CA GLU A 689 -2.02 -7.90 -34.18
C GLU A 689 -0.81 -7.29 -33.47
N LYS A 690 -0.75 -5.96 -33.41
CA LYS A 690 0.34 -5.24 -32.72
C LYS A 690 0.28 -5.49 -31.21
N PRO A 691 1.44 -5.56 -30.52
CA PRO A 691 1.46 -5.58 -29.07
C PRO A 691 0.83 -4.31 -28.51
N PHE A 692 -0.07 -4.47 -27.56
CA PHE A 692 -0.76 -3.40 -26.86
C PHE A 692 -0.70 -3.65 -25.34
N ASN A 693 0.12 -2.85 -24.66
CA ASN A 693 0.18 -2.78 -23.20
C ASN A 693 -0.65 -1.56 -22.76
N SER A 694 -1.74 -1.82 -22.03
CA SER A 694 -2.68 -0.79 -21.61
C SER A 694 -2.05 0.25 -20.68
N GLN A 695 -1.15 -0.15 -19.79
CA GLN A 695 -0.50 0.76 -18.83
C GLN A 695 0.45 1.73 -19.53
N GLU A 696 1.29 1.23 -20.44
CA GLU A 696 2.20 2.08 -21.22
C GLU A 696 1.43 2.98 -22.18
N ALA A 697 0.37 2.50 -22.81
CA ALA A 697 -0.47 3.32 -23.69
C ALA A 697 -1.20 4.45 -22.92
N LEU A 698 -1.61 4.22 -21.67
CA LEU A 698 -2.20 5.24 -20.82
C LEU A 698 -1.16 6.27 -20.37
N LEU A 699 0.06 5.83 -20.08
CA LEU A 699 1.19 6.70 -19.79
C LEU A 699 1.52 7.60 -20.99
N GLU A 700 1.72 7.02 -22.18
CA GLU A 700 1.95 7.76 -23.42
C GLU A 700 0.81 8.75 -23.73
N ARG A 701 -0.44 8.37 -23.46
CA ARG A 701 -1.59 9.26 -23.63
C ARG A 701 -1.49 10.49 -22.71
N ALA A 702 -1.11 10.32 -21.44
CA ALA A 702 -0.97 11.44 -20.51
C ALA A 702 0.09 12.44 -20.98
N TYR A 703 1.25 11.97 -21.48
CA TYR A 703 2.28 12.84 -22.06
C TYR A 703 1.77 13.56 -23.32
N ARG A 704 1.14 12.85 -24.25
CA ARG A 704 0.58 13.46 -25.47
C ARG A 704 -0.47 14.53 -25.16
N ASN A 705 -1.32 14.28 -24.17
CA ASN A 705 -2.34 15.24 -23.75
C ASN A 705 -1.71 16.50 -23.15
N ALA A 706 -0.68 16.36 -22.30
CA ALA A 706 0.03 17.50 -21.73
C ALA A 706 0.77 18.33 -22.80
N GLU A 707 1.43 17.68 -23.75
CA GLU A 707 2.09 18.37 -24.87
C GLU A 707 1.11 19.13 -25.77
N ALA A 708 -0.07 18.57 -26.02
CA ALA A 708 -1.09 19.21 -26.85
C ALA A 708 -1.57 20.53 -26.22
N VAL A 709 -1.71 20.58 -24.89
CA VAL A 709 -2.06 21.80 -24.16
C VAL A 709 -0.92 22.82 -24.23
N ALA A 710 0.33 22.40 -23.97
CA ALA A 710 1.49 23.28 -24.04
C ALA A 710 1.71 23.91 -25.44
N LYS A 711 1.32 23.20 -26.51
CA LYS A 711 1.36 23.72 -27.89
C LYS A 711 0.14 24.59 -28.26
N ALA A 712 -0.98 24.42 -27.56
CA ALA A 712 -2.21 25.18 -27.80
C ALA A 712 -2.25 26.52 -27.04
N GLU A 713 -1.46 26.67 -25.97
CA GLU A 713 -1.20 27.97 -25.37
C GLU A 713 -0.45 28.87 -26.37
N PRO A 714 -1.03 30.01 -26.82
CA PRO A 714 -0.32 30.92 -27.68
C PRO A 714 0.92 31.44 -26.95
N THR A 715 2.02 31.57 -27.69
CA THR A 715 3.21 32.36 -27.33
C THR A 715 2.83 33.83 -27.08
N LEU A 716 2.13 34.11 -25.98
CA LEU A 716 1.94 35.43 -25.37
C LEU A 716 3.21 35.83 -24.60
N ALA A 717 4.33 35.80 -25.33
CA ALA A 717 5.59 36.42 -24.96
C ALA A 717 6.42 36.69 -26.23
N SER A 718 5.79 37.09 -27.33
CA SER A 718 6.48 37.92 -28.32
C SER A 718 6.17 39.38 -27.96
N LYS A 719 7.18 40.07 -27.41
CA LYS A 719 7.17 41.54 -27.35
C LYS A 719 6.91 42.06 -28.77
N PRO A 720 6.09 43.10 -28.97
CA PRO A 720 5.97 43.72 -30.28
C PRO A 720 7.36 44.25 -30.66
N GLU A 721 7.88 43.78 -31.81
CA GLU A 721 9.00 44.42 -32.49
C GLU A 721 8.67 45.89 -32.67
N LEU A 722 9.56 46.74 -32.15
CA LEU A 722 9.53 48.18 -32.41
C LEU A 722 9.65 48.40 -33.93
N GLU A 723 8.65 49.03 -34.52
CA GLU A 723 8.70 49.51 -35.89
C GLU A 723 9.93 50.41 -36.10
N PRO A 724 10.69 50.22 -37.19
CA PRO A 724 11.87 51.04 -37.48
C PRO A 724 11.47 52.46 -37.89
N GLN A 725 11.97 53.46 -37.15
CA GLN A 725 11.83 54.87 -37.52
C GLN A 725 12.60 55.20 -38.83
N PRO A 726 12.11 56.15 -39.63
CA PRO A 726 12.62 56.43 -40.96
C PRO A 726 14.00 57.09 -40.98
N ALA A 727 14.80 56.71 -41.98
CA ALA A 727 16.17 57.15 -42.20
C ALA A 727 16.30 58.67 -42.44
N ALA A 728 17.28 59.29 -41.75
CA ALA A 728 17.82 60.61 -42.08
C ALA A 728 18.91 60.50 -43.17
N PRO A 729 19.08 61.51 -44.04
CA PRO A 729 19.85 61.38 -45.28
C PRO A 729 21.36 61.47 -45.10
N GLU A 730 22.07 60.82 -46.02
CA GLU A 730 23.53 60.72 -46.14
C GLU A 730 24.25 62.06 -46.31
N VAL A 731 25.42 62.18 -45.66
CA VAL A 731 26.52 63.06 -46.13
C VAL A 731 27.83 62.28 -46.11
N GLN A 732 28.64 62.58 -47.13
CA GLN A 732 29.70 61.81 -47.76
C GLN A 732 30.98 61.55 -46.95
N LYS A 733 31.65 60.48 -47.42
CA LYS A 733 32.96 59.90 -47.09
C LYS A 733 34.14 60.89 -47.05
N VAL A 734 35.09 60.63 -46.14
CA VAL A 734 36.54 60.78 -46.40
C VAL A 734 37.32 59.61 -45.74
N GLN A 735 38.31 59.09 -46.45
CA GLN A 735 39.12 57.89 -46.16
C GLN A 735 40.38 58.15 -45.31
N ALA A 736 40.94 57.02 -44.83
CA ALA A 736 42.34 56.71 -44.47
C ALA A 736 42.80 57.14 -43.04
N THR A 737 43.58 56.37 -42.26
CA THR A 737 44.63 55.39 -42.60
C THR A 737 44.95 54.47 -41.39
N VAL A 738 45.58 53.33 -41.69
CA VAL A 738 46.14 52.22 -40.89
C VAL A 738 46.94 52.60 -39.62
N ILE A 739 46.92 51.74 -38.56
CA ILE A 739 48.03 51.31 -37.66
C ILE A 739 47.56 50.09 -36.80
N GLU A 740 48.33 49.00 -36.77
CA GLU A 740 48.39 47.94 -35.72
C GLU A 740 49.68 48.14 -34.88
N PRO A 741 50.00 47.43 -33.76
CA PRO A 741 49.24 46.64 -32.75
C PRO A 741 49.63 47.02 -31.28
N GLU A 742 49.07 46.37 -30.23
CA GLU A 742 49.77 45.75 -29.06
C GLU A 742 48.94 45.49 -27.76
N SER A 743 49.18 44.29 -27.23
CA SER A 743 49.09 43.62 -25.89
C SER A 743 48.29 44.12 -24.66
N GLU A 744 47.75 43.11 -23.95
CA GLU A 744 47.08 43.07 -22.63
C GLU A 744 47.86 43.66 -21.42
N PRO A 745 47.14 43.89 -20.30
CA PRO A 745 47.65 43.44 -19.00
C PRO A 745 46.65 42.64 -18.13
N ALA A 746 47.26 41.75 -17.34
CA ALA A 746 46.73 40.71 -16.45
C ALA A 746 45.88 41.17 -15.23
N PRO A 747 45.10 40.25 -14.60
CA PRO A 747 44.21 40.54 -13.48
C PRO A 747 44.89 40.46 -12.09
N ARG A 748 44.33 41.16 -11.10
CA ARG A 748 44.74 41.13 -9.68
C ARG A 748 43.56 40.82 -8.72
N PRO A 749 43.84 40.30 -7.51
CA PRO A 749 43.05 39.25 -6.84
C PRO A 749 42.17 39.74 -5.66
N GLN A 750 41.23 38.89 -5.24
CA GLN A 750 40.46 39.03 -3.97
C GLN A 750 40.95 38.05 -2.88
N PRO A 751 40.84 38.39 -1.58
CA PRO A 751 41.44 37.63 -0.48
C PRO A 751 40.50 36.62 0.19
N GLN A 752 41.12 35.56 0.74
CA GLN A 752 40.54 34.49 1.56
C GLN A 752 40.36 34.90 3.04
N THR A 753 39.35 34.33 3.71
CA THR A 753 39.32 34.23 5.18
C THR A 753 38.85 32.84 5.63
N ALA A 754 39.60 32.26 6.56
CA ALA A 754 39.46 30.92 7.13
C ALA A 754 38.89 30.94 8.57
N ASN A 755 38.45 29.75 9.02
CA ASN A 755 37.92 29.37 10.34
C ASN A 755 38.72 29.86 11.57
N PRO A 756 38.12 29.74 12.77
CA PRO A 756 38.81 29.01 13.83
C PRO A 756 37.93 28.08 14.69
N ALA A 757 38.60 27.12 15.33
CA ALA A 757 38.08 26.14 16.28
C ALA A 757 38.65 26.35 17.71
N SER A 758 37.89 25.84 18.70
CA SER A 758 38.25 25.30 20.04
C SER A 758 39.09 26.10 21.06
N GLU A 759 38.59 26.26 22.31
CA GLU A 759 38.96 25.42 23.49
C GLU A 759 38.39 25.92 24.85
N LYS A 760 37.95 24.93 25.67
CA LYS A 760 38.02 24.70 27.14
C LYS A 760 37.94 25.86 28.17
N GLY A 761 37.17 25.60 29.26
CA GLY A 761 37.62 25.92 30.63
C GLY A 761 36.61 26.36 31.70
N ALA A 762 36.07 25.40 32.47
CA ALA A 762 35.87 25.38 33.93
C ALA A 762 35.13 26.48 34.76
N ARG A 763 34.14 25.96 35.53
CA ARG A 763 33.85 26.15 36.99
C ARG A 763 33.27 27.48 37.56
N ARG A 764 32.13 27.24 38.25
CA ARG A 764 31.71 27.64 39.62
C ARG A 764 30.98 28.99 39.88
N GLU A 765 29.84 28.78 40.53
CA GLU A 765 29.27 29.50 41.70
C GLU A 765 28.39 30.77 41.53
N LYS A 766 27.17 30.65 42.09
CA LYS A 766 26.19 31.72 42.43
C LYS A 766 26.77 32.64 43.53
N PRO A 767 26.26 33.88 43.72
CA PRO A 767 25.10 34.15 44.61
C PRO A 767 24.13 35.20 44.02
N ALA A 768 22.81 35.13 44.22
CA ALA A 768 21.99 35.51 45.39
C ALA A 768 21.75 37.02 45.60
N GLY A 769 20.46 37.40 45.72
CA GLY A 769 19.97 38.58 46.45
C GLY A 769 19.42 39.71 45.57
N LYS A 770 18.09 39.94 45.54
CA LYS A 770 17.32 40.84 46.46
C LYS A 770 17.33 42.29 45.92
N THR A 771 16.25 43.08 45.80
CA THR A 771 14.83 42.97 46.20
C THR A 771 14.06 44.18 45.63
N LYS A 772 12.71 44.06 45.59
CA LYS A 772 11.68 45.10 45.87
C LYS A 772 11.45 46.19 44.80
N THR A 773 10.23 46.67 44.49
CA THR A 773 8.88 46.59 45.12
C THR A 773 7.87 47.20 44.12
N ILE A 774 6.72 46.57 43.82
CA ILE A 774 5.34 46.89 44.31
C ILE A 774 4.71 48.11 43.55
N GLU A 775 3.52 48.07 42.92
CA GLU A 775 2.22 47.67 43.48
C GLU A 775 1.07 47.47 42.43
N ARG A 776 0.37 46.33 42.55
CA ARG A 776 -1.11 46.06 42.57
C ARG A 776 -2.04 46.70 41.51
N HIS A 777 -2.97 45.96 40.89
CA HIS A 777 -4.05 45.19 41.54
C HIS A 777 -4.58 44.00 40.69
N ARG A 778 -4.96 42.92 41.40
CA ARG A 778 -5.80 41.74 41.04
C ARG A 778 -7.09 41.82 41.90
N PRO A 779 -8.05 40.84 41.95
CA PRO A 779 -8.21 39.49 41.33
C PRO A 779 -9.67 39.29 40.78
N GLY A 780 -10.19 38.12 40.36
CA GLY A 780 -9.85 36.69 40.42
C GLY A 780 -10.81 35.94 39.48
N ARG A 781 -11.04 34.62 39.47
CA ARG A 781 -10.70 33.35 40.15
C ARG A 781 -11.33 32.30 39.18
N VAL A 782 -10.92 31.05 38.97
CA VAL A 782 -9.99 30.12 39.61
C VAL A 782 -9.73 28.98 38.64
N ARG A 783 -8.43 28.70 38.44
CA ARG A 783 -7.85 27.41 38.05
C ARG A 783 -7.89 26.49 39.27
N MET A 784 -8.28 25.23 39.10
CA MET A 784 -7.97 24.11 39.98
C MET A 784 -7.27 23.04 39.14
N GLY A 785 -6.14 22.51 39.62
CA GLY A 785 -5.58 21.25 39.12
C GLY A 785 -4.30 21.31 38.29
N LEU A 786 -3.21 21.88 38.82
CA LEU A 786 -1.86 21.49 38.41
C LEU A 786 -0.93 21.55 39.63
N GLY A 787 -0.81 20.41 40.27
CA GLY A 787 0.04 20.19 41.43
C GLY A 787 -0.20 18.80 41.96
N LEU A 788 0.41 17.79 41.32
CA LEU A 788 0.75 16.46 41.87
C LEU A 788 1.20 15.46 40.77
N ILE A 789 2.30 15.74 40.04
CA ILE A 789 3.08 14.68 39.34
C ILE A 789 4.57 15.02 39.44
N GLY A 790 5.04 15.14 40.68
CA GLY A 790 6.45 15.31 41.04
C GLY A 790 6.93 14.27 42.04
N LEU A 791 6.26 13.11 42.11
CA LEU A 791 6.50 12.08 43.13
C LEU A 791 6.48 10.63 42.60
N GLY A 792 6.58 10.40 41.28
CA GLY A 792 6.59 9.05 40.70
C GLY A 792 7.98 8.50 40.34
N LEU A 793 9.01 9.34 40.30
CA LEU A 793 10.32 8.98 39.74
C LEU A 793 11.36 8.48 40.77
N LYS A 794 10.99 8.34 42.05
CA LYS A 794 11.92 7.96 43.12
C LYS A 794 11.70 6.56 43.71
N THR A 795 10.70 5.82 43.23
CA THR A 795 10.33 4.48 43.75
C THR A 795 10.76 3.32 42.85
N LEU A 796 11.35 3.61 41.68
CA LEU A 796 11.86 2.61 40.72
C LEU A 796 13.33 2.21 40.94
N ILE A 797 14.03 2.82 41.89
CA ILE A 797 15.49 2.62 42.11
C ILE A 797 15.79 1.76 43.36
N THR A 798 14.83 1.53 44.25
CA THR A 798 15.07 0.73 45.47
C THR A 798 14.05 -0.40 45.56
N GLY A 799 14.27 -1.46 44.78
CA GLY A 799 13.50 -2.68 44.89
C GLY A 799 13.53 -3.22 46.32
N LYS A 800 12.35 -3.27 46.96
CA LYS A 800 12.02 -4.17 48.08
C LYS A 800 10.51 -4.30 48.19
N THR A 801 10.07 -5.55 48.15
CA THR A 801 8.70 -6.03 48.25
C THR A 801 8.15 -5.90 49.68
N LYS A 802 6.87 -5.55 49.77
CA LYS A 802 5.90 -6.22 50.63
C LYS A 802 4.54 -6.23 49.95
#